data_AF-A0A1I7MIR3-F1
#
_entry.id   AF-A0A1I7MIR3-F1
#
_cell.length_a   1.000
_cell.length_b   1.000
_cell.length_c   1.000
_cell.angle_alpha   90.00
_cell.angle_beta   90.00
_cell.angle_gamma   90.00
#
_symmetry.space_group_name_H-M   'P 1'
#
loop_
_entity.id
_entity.type
_entity.pdbx_description
1 polymer ?
#
loop_
_entity_poly.entity_id
_entity_poly.type
_entity_poly.pdbx_seq_one_letter_code
_entity_poly.pdbx_strand_id
1 'polypeptide(L)'
;MPLTVNLTATDHVPEGEPIRTAASDVLTQVKTLQSTVQDLASDWTVLPGIYSDTDHDDDLYSAFADPDADVDDVVSMAQGLQDAAGAAADEFDAIRTARHTILTVDLANAQSAYDRDIEALGEDVTDGDRTRLKAQHEAPVQASADALVTRLTEAETAYAAAVDTAMALRPDRAVKANFAYVTRDPAVVKAKELYDQAMMPNATGEDLAAYYEHLAGLSPEQIEAVGALHPGLRVSPPPLPTTEGDLDSWPGGAEGAAWWQGLSTEQQTALVLALPGLVGNTEGVPYTDRASANLEVLDLLDQDPTLSDDHRNDLKNIREALADVQDGHRYLISLRHDDAQEHVLGALAIGNPDTADNVTWRVPGMGAETNGAPAMMDELQHIYDATNGDRATVLWIGYDTPDGAHHPDTLGSSQVLSNEAAYQGAIPLAHALDAFQESRAANAQYVAQTQGLPETPQTDPRFNVAAHSYGTPTAAYALTMTEHTVDSYVMYGAVGVDPDYVPNAEALNVARDADGRPEVYATQARGDMIAVPLGQTLSPFGGDQRVSPTDDEWGAKVFSSDGGPGQDQLPTTGHMGVEPHGNGYTEPDTMSLNSIATILDGNGHEVELIDQSWWDDLREDPVPIIMEQPHAWVDAHQNDAQSWVDGKQDEANSWIDRQQERWWVPNAPIDWVQDRVDAAVDDAQSDADQWVDDRQQDLEGLAERGVNWVRETWPEVIPYGEQLYDAFEEGGLPTFVETTQQDLRDTVDSRQDSIQESVDTWQQERWWVPDAPVDWLQERGDSVVDGLQDDLDDWIDEKQTQLHEKVEEMFS
;
A
#
# COMPACT_ATOMS: atom_id res chain seq x y z
N MET A 1 16.61 -67.98 33.57
CA MET A 1 16.75 -66.66 32.93
C MET A 1 15.49 -65.88 33.26
N PRO A 2 15.57 -64.61 33.68
CA PRO A 2 14.36 -63.83 33.91
C PRO A 2 13.63 -63.60 32.59
N LEU A 3 12.31 -63.75 32.60
CA LEU A 3 11.45 -63.32 31.52
C LEU A 3 11.34 -61.79 31.54
N THR A 4 11.11 -61.22 30.36
CA THR A 4 11.03 -59.79 30.10
C THR A 4 9.81 -59.51 29.22
N VAL A 5 9.21 -58.35 29.41
CA VAL A 5 8.11 -57.83 28.58
C VAL A 5 8.40 -56.38 28.24
N ASN A 6 8.15 -55.96 27.00
CA ASN A 6 8.28 -54.58 26.60
C ASN A 6 6.93 -53.85 26.78
N LEU A 7 6.91 -52.85 27.68
CA LEU A 7 5.76 -52.01 27.99
C LEU A 7 6.10 -50.51 27.94
N THR A 8 7.24 -50.12 27.36
CA THR A 8 7.74 -48.74 27.45
C THR A 8 6.78 -47.71 26.85
N ALA A 9 6.02 -48.08 25.82
CA ALA A 9 4.99 -47.22 25.22
C ALA A 9 3.85 -46.86 26.20
N THR A 10 3.69 -47.60 27.29
CA THR A 10 2.64 -47.39 28.31
C THR A 10 3.16 -46.74 29.59
N ASP A 11 4.40 -46.23 29.61
CA ASP A 11 4.99 -45.61 30.81
C ASP A 11 4.35 -44.26 31.16
N HIS A 12 3.74 -43.59 30.18
CA HIS A 12 3.22 -42.23 30.30
C HIS A 12 1.68 -42.14 30.18
N VAL A 13 0.95 -43.23 30.46
CA VAL A 13 -0.51 -43.22 30.40
C VAL A 13 -1.07 -42.20 31.41
N PRO A 14 -1.83 -41.17 30.95
CA PRO A 14 -2.39 -40.13 31.79
C PRO A 14 -3.29 -40.67 32.92
N GLU A 15 -3.51 -39.86 33.96
CA GLU A 15 -4.53 -40.16 34.97
C GLU A 15 -5.90 -39.65 34.48
N GLY A 16 -6.96 -40.44 34.71
CA GLY A 16 -8.30 -40.07 34.24
C GLY A 16 -8.96 -38.92 35.01
N GLU A 17 -8.67 -38.78 36.31
CA GLU A 17 -9.36 -37.81 37.18
C GLU A 17 -9.17 -36.32 36.76
N PRO A 18 -7.95 -35.85 36.41
CA PRO A 18 -7.77 -34.50 35.90
C PRO A 18 -8.54 -34.24 34.60
N ILE A 19 -8.62 -35.23 33.72
CA ILE A 19 -9.34 -35.13 32.44
C ILE A 19 -10.85 -35.00 32.69
N ARG A 20 -11.41 -35.84 33.57
CA ARG A 20 -12.84 -35.77 33.96
C ARG A 20 -13.18 -34.43 34.63
N THR A 21 -12.29 -33.92 35.50
CA THR A 21 -12.46 -32.62 36.16
C THR A 21 -12.49 -31.49 35.13
N ALA A 22 -11.49 -31.41 34.25
CA ALA A 22 -11.41 -30.37 33.23
C ALA A 22 -12.64 -30.36 32.29
N ALA A 23 -13.09 -31.54 31.86
CA ALA A 23 -14.26 -31.65 31.00
C ALA A 23 -15.57 -31.25 31.72
N SER A 24 -15.69 -31.54 33.02
CA SER A 24 -16.81 -31.09 33.86
C SER A 24 -16.82 -29.58 34.07
N ASP A 25 -15.65 -28.96 34.21
CA ASP A 25 -15.54 -27.51 34.38
C ASP A 25 -15.98 -26.77 33.11
N VAL A 26 -15.60 -27.26 31.93
CA VAL A 26 -16.04 -26.71 30.63
C VAL A 26 -17.57 -26.75 30.52
N LEU A 27 -18.19 -27.90 30.78
CA LEU A 27 -19.65 -28.02 30.73
C LEU A 27 -20.35 -27.11 31.74
N THR A 28 -19.75 -26.93 32.93
CA THR A 28 -20.30 -26.05 33.97
C THR A 28 -20.26 -24.58 33.53
N GLN A 29 -19.17 -24.16 32.89
CA GLN A 29 -19.04 -22.81 32.33
C GLN A 29 -20.07 -22.58 31.22
N VAL A 30 -20.22 -23.54 30.30
CA VAL A 30 -21.19 -23.47 29.19
C VAL A 30 -22.64 -23.46 29.69
N LYS A 31 -22.98 -24.21 30.74
CA LYS A 31 -24.32 -24.16 31.35
C LYS A 31 -24.59 -22.84 32.10
N THR A 32 -23.55 -22.24 32.67
CA THR A 32 -23.65 -20.91 33.29
C THR A 32 -23.92 -19.85 32.24
N LEU A 33 -23.26 -19.96 31.08
CA LEU A 33 -23.52 -19.17 29.88
C LEU A 33 -24.98 -19.31 29.42
N GLN A 34 -25.46 -20.54 29.24
CA GLN A 34 -26.85 -20.81 28.83
C GLN A 34 -27.86 -20.13 29.75
N SER A 35 -27.69 -20.27 31.08
CA SER A 35 -28.54 -19.59 32.06
C SER A 35 -28.52 -18.07 31.89
N THR A 36 -27.36 -17.50 31.55
CA THR A 36 -27.21 -16.04 31.38
C THR A 36 -27.93 -15.54 30.11
N VAL A 37 -27.81 -16.28 28.99
CA VAL A 37 -28.51 -15.96 27.74
C VAL A 37 -30.02 -16.08 27.92
N GLN A 38 -30.48 -17.13 28.60
CA GLN A 38 -31.90 -17.35 28.88
C GLN A 38 -32.48 -16.30 29.85
N ASP A 39 -31.72 -15.87 30.86
CA ASP A 39 -32.11 -14.79 31.76
C ASP A 39 -32.21 -13.45 31.00
N LEU A 40 -31.27 -13.16 30.09
CA LEU A 40 -31.29 -11.97 29.25
C LEU A 40 -32.48 -11.96 28.29
N ALA A 41 -32.72 -13.06 27.56
CA ALA A 41 -33.88 -13.20 26.69
C ALA A 41 -35.19 -12.99 27.48
N SER A 42 -35.25 -13.50 28.71
CA SER A 42 -36.39 -13.32 29.61
C SER A 42 -36.59 -11.85 30.03
N ASP A 43 -35.53 -11.13 30.41
CA ASP A 43 -35.62 -9.72 30.83
C ASP A 43 -36.11 -8.79 29.69
N TRP A 44 -35.76 -9.11 28.44
CA TRP A 44 -36.19 -8.34 27.26
C TRP A 44 -37.65 -8.62 26.86
N THR A 45 -38.13 -9.86 27.03
CA THR A 45 -39.54 -10.21 26.76
C THR A 45 -40.56 -9.47 27.64
N VAL A 46 -40.11 -8.74 28.67
CA VAL A 46 -40.94 -7.93 29.59
C VAL A 46 -41.06 -6.45 29.18
N LEU A 47 -40.39 -6.01 28.10
CA LEU A 47 -40.45 -4.65 27.55
C LEU A 47 -41.67 -4.25 26.65
N PRO A 48 -42.74 -5.05 26.43
CA PRO A 48 -43.85 -4.60 25.58
C PRO A 48 -44.50 -3.30 26.08
N GLY A 49 -44.48 -2.26 25.23
CA GLY A 49 -45.16 -0.98 25.47
C GLY A 49 -44.29 0.29 25.41
N ILE A 50 -42.98 0.18 25.15
CA ILE A 50 -42.10 1.36 24.96
C ILE A 50 -42.12 1.83 23.50
N TYR A 51 -42.12 0.90 22.54
CA TYR A 51 -42.26 1.21 21.12
C TYR A 51 -43.69 0.87 20.68
N SER A 52 -44.38 1.82 20.05
CA SER A 52 -45.79 1.69 19.67
C SER A 52 -45.99 1.07 18.29
N ASP A 53 -44.95 0.45 17.72
CA ASP A 53 -44.95 -0.07 16.36
C ASP A 53 -44.69 -1.58 16.38
N THR A 54 -45.70 -2.35 15.98
CA THR A 54 -45.71 -3.82 16.05
C THR A 54 -44.71 -4.48 15.12
N ASP A 55 -44.20 -3.76 14.13
CA ASP A 55 -43.31 -4.32 13.11
C ASP A 55 -41.85 -4.45 13.59
N HIS A 56 -41.42 -3.71 14.62
CA HIS A 56 -40.06 -3.77 15.17
C HIS A 56 -39.91 -4.74 16.36
N ASP A 57 -41.02 -5.18 16.96
CA ASP A 57 -41.01 -6.16 18.05
C ASP A 57 -40.53 -7.53 17.52
N ASP A 58 -41.00 -7.97 16.35
CA ASP A 58 -40.63 -9.26 15.74
C ASP A 58 -39.14 -9.32 15.33
N ASP A 59 -38.55 -8.20 14.89
CA ASP A 59 -37.12 -8.09 14.59
C ASP A 59 -36.26 -8.15 15.86
N LEU A 60 -36.71 -7.52 16.96
CA LEU A 60 -36.07 -7.61 18.28
C LEU A 60 -36.16 -9.01 18.89
N TYR A 61 -37.30 -9.70 18.74
CA TYR A 61 -37.44 -11.09 19.18
C TYR A 61 -36.57 -12.04 18.36
N SER A 62 -36.47 -11.81 17.04
CA SER A 62 -35.60 -12.61 16.16
C SER A 62 -34.12 -12.40 16.47
N ALA A 63 -33.71 -11.18 16.81
CA ALA A 63 -32.32 -10.86 17.19
C ALA A 63 -31.81 -11.61 18.45
N PHE A 64 -32.70 -12.09 19.31
CA PHE A 64 -32.34 -12.87 20.51
C PHE A 64 -32.73 -14.36 20.44
N ALA A 65 -33.55 -14.77 19.47
CA ALA A 65 -33.88 -16.18 19.24
C ALA A 65 -32.68 -16.97 18.71
N ASP A 66 -31.86 -16.35 17.86
CA ASP A 66 -30.66 -16.98 17.30
C ASP A 66 -29.59 -17.22 18.38
N PRO A 67 -29.23 -16.25 19.25
CA PRO A 67 -28.33 -16.50 20.40
C PRO A 67 -28.79 -17.58 21.38
N ASP A 68 -30.10 -17.70 21.65
CA ASP A 68 -30.66 -18.74 22.54
C ASP A 68 -30.60 -20.13 21.88
N ALA A 69 -30.81 -20.21 20.56
CA ALA A 69 -30.62 -21.46 19.81
C ALA A 69 -29.14 -21.86 19.73
N ASP A 70 -28.25 -20.91 19.45
CA ASP A 70 -26.81 -21.14 19.34
C ASP A 70 -26.21 -21.61 20.67
N VAL A 71 -26.67 -21.07 21.81
CA VAL A 71 -26.15 -21.48 23.13
C VAL A 71 -26.57 -22.91 23.51
N ASP A 72 -27.76 -23.35 23.09
CA ASP A 72 -28.24 -24.72 23.29
C ASP A 72 -27.42 -25.75 22.49
N ASP A 73 -27.00 -25.38 21.27
CA ASP A 73 -26.11 -26.19 20.45
C ASP A 73 -24.70 -26.28 21.08
N VAL A 74 -24.17 -25.18 21.62
CA VAL A 74 -22.90 -25.16 22.35
C VAL A 74 -22.95 -26.02 23.62
N VAL A 75 -24.06 -26.01 24.37
CA VAL A 75 -24.29 -26.90 25.52
C VAL A 75 -24.28 -28.37 25.09
N SER A 76 -24.96 -28.69 23.99
CA SER A 76 -25.03 -30.05 23.45
C SER A 76 -23.65 -30.56 23.02
N MET A 77 -22.85 -29.70 22.40
CA MET A 77 -21.47 -30.02 22.04
C MET A 77 -20.55 -30.18 23.27
N ALA A 78 -20.67 -29.32 24.28
CA ALA A 78 -19.91 -29.42 25.53
C ALA A 78 -20.27 -30.69 26.33
N GLN A 79 -21.54 -31.13 26.26
CA GLN A 79 -21.99 -32.39 26.84
C GLN A 79 -21.35 -33.57 26.09
N GLY A 80 -21.32 -33.54 24.76
CA GLY A 80 -20.62 -34.55 23.94
C GLY A 80 -19.12 -34.62 24.20
N LEU A 81 -18.47 -33.47 24.44
CA LEU A 81 -17.07 -33.40 24.86
C LEU A 81 -16.85 -34.05 26.23
N GLN A 82 -17.70 -33.77 27.21
CA GLN A 82 -17.62 -34.38 28.54
C GLN A 82 -17.71 -35.91 28.46
N ASP A 83 -18.63 -36.42 27.66
CA ASP A 83 -18.84 -37.85 27.47
C ASP A 83 -17.61 -38.51 26.80
N ALA A 84 -17.08 -37.89 25.74
CA ALA A 84 -15.92 -38.39 25.01
C ALA A 84 -14.63 -38.37 25.86
N ALA A 85 -14.37 -37.25 26.56
CA ALA A 85 -13.23 -37.12 27.46
C ALA A 85 -13.33 -38.08 28.66
N GLY A 86 -14.54 -38.29 29.18
CA GLY A 86 -14.82 -39.27 30.23
C GLY A 86 -14.52 -40.70 29.79
N ALA A 87 -14.96 -41.08 28.59
CA ALA A 87 -14.69 -42.40 28.02
C ALA A 87 -13.19 -42.66 27.81
N ALA A 88 -12.44 -41.66 27.32
CA ALA A 88 -10.98 -41.77 27.17
C ALA A 88 -10.27 -41.88 28.54
N ALA A 89 -10.70 -41.10 29.52
CA ALA A 89 -10.18 -41.15 30.89
C ALA A 89 -10.38 -42.52 31.56
N ASP A 90 -11.56 -43.11 31.41
CA ASP A 90 -11.86 -44.45 31.92
C ASP A 90 -10.97 -45.52 31.27
N GLU A 91 -10.70 -45.38 29.97
CA GLU A 91 -9.83 -46.29 29.23
C GLU A 91 -8.35 -46.14 29.67
N PHE A 92 -7.87 -44.92 29.93
CA PHE A 92 -6.53 -44.71 30.50
C PHE A 92 -6.39 -45.37 31.89
N ASP A 93 -7.39 -45.22 32.76
CA ASP A 93 -7.41 -45.86 34.08
C ASP A 93 -7.42 -47.41 33.96
N ALA A 94 -8.16 -47.94 32.98
CA ALA A 94 -8.20 -49.37 32.67
C ALA A 94 -6.85 -49.89 32.15
N ILE A 95 -6.18 -49.15 31.26
CA ILE A 95 -4.85 -49.49 30.74
C ILE A 95 -3.82 -49.49 31.87
N ARG A 96 -3.84 -48.51 32.77
CA ARG A 96 -2.94 -48.45 33.95
C ARG A 96 -3.14 -49.67 34.85
N THR A 97 -4.38 -50.07 35.09
CA THR A 97 -4.72 -51.26 35.87
C THR A 97 -4.24 -52.55 35.21
N ALA A 98 -4.44 -52.68 33.90
CA ALA A 98 -3.99 -53.83 33.12
C ALA A 98 -2.46 -53.91 33.05
N ARG A 99 -1.78 -52.78 32.84
CA ARG A 99 -0.31 -52.66 32.89
C ARG A 99 0.24 -53.15 34.23
N HIS A 100 -0.37 -52.71 35.34
CA HIS A 100 0.02 -53.17 36.68
C HIS A 100 -0.14 -54.69 36.82
N THR A 101 -1.24 -55.25 36.29
CA THR A 101 -1.51 -56.69 36.32
C THR A 101 -0.47 -57.48 35.52
N ILE A 102 -0.10 -57.03 34.32
CA ILE A 102 0.92 -57.69 33.50
C ILE A 102 2.27 -57.73 34.23
N LEU A 103 2.69 -56.60 34.80
CA LEU A 103 3.98 -56.47 35.48
C LEU A 103 4.07 -57.26 36.78
N THR A 104 2.97 -57.39 37.53
CA THR A 104 2.99 -57.97 38.88
C THR A 104 2.47 -59.40 38.95
N VAL A 105 1.56 -59.78 38.06
CA VAL A 105 0.86 -61.07 38.10
C VAL A 105 1.25 -61.92 36.90
N ASP A 106 1.03 -61.44 35.67
CA ASP A 106 1.17 -62.31 34.48
C ASP A 106 2.63 -62.68 34.22
N LEU A 107 3.55 -61.72 34.34
CA LEU A 107 4.98 -61.98 34.21
C LEU A 107 5.50 -62.95 35.29
N ALA A 108 4.99 -62.83 36.53
CA ALA A 108 5.37 -63.72 37.63
C ALA A 108 4.81 -65.14 37.44
N ASN A 109 3.59 -65.26 36.92
CA ASN A 109 2.98 -66.54 36.57
C ASN A 109 3.72 -67.22 35.41
N ALA A 110 4.06 -66.46 34.36
CA ALA A 110 4.85 -66.94 33.24
C ALA A 110 6.26 -67.37 33.68
N GLN A 111 6.91 -66.60 34.55
CA GLN A 111 8.21 -66.95 35.13
C GLN A 111 8.12 -68.29 35.90
N SER A 112 7.08 -68.44 36.72
CA SER A 112 6.85 -69.69 37.48
C SER A 112 6.58 -70.89 36.57
N ALA A 113 5.92 -70.68 35.42
CA ALA A 113 5.69 -71.74 34.43
C ALA A 113 6.98 -72.11 33.69
N TYR A 114 7.75 -71.11 33.26
CA TYR A 114 9.07 -71.29 32.66
C TYR A 114 10.01 -72.08 33.57
N ASP A 115 10.08 -71.74 34.86
CA ASP A 115 10.98 -72.41 35.81
C ASP A 115 10.58 -73.89 36.00
N ARG A 116 9.27 -74.19 36.05
CA ARG A 116 8.78 -75.58 36.10
C ARG A 116 9.12 -76.39 34.84
N ASP A 117 8.97 -75.80 33.66
CA ASP A 117 9.28 -76.48 32.40
C ASP A 117 10.78 -76.73 32.25
N ILE A 118 11.63 -75.81 32.74
CA ILE A 118 13.08 -75.99 32.80
C ILE A 118 13.46 -77.11 33.76
N GLU A 119 12.86 -77.17 34.96
CA GLU A 119 13.09 -78.25 35.92
C GLU A 119 12.69 -79.62 35.35
N ALA A 120 11.60 -79.70 34.58
CA ALA A 120 11.12 -80.93 33.97
C ALA A 120 12.07 -81.51 32.90
N LEU A 121 12.93 -80.70 32.28
CA LEU A 121 13.94 -81.16 31.31
C LEU A 121 15.17 -81.80 31.96
N GLY A 122 15.38 -81.62 33.27
CA GLY A 122 16.47 -82.26 34.01
C GLY A 122 17.89 -81.77 33.64
N GLU A 123 18.89 -82.63 33.79
CA GLU A 123 20.32 -82.28 33.64
C GLU A 123 20.77 -82.02 32.18
N ASP A 124 19.97 -82.40 31.17
CA ASP A 124 20.31 -82.30 29.74
C ASP A 124 19.83 -80.98 29.08
N VAL A 125 19.35 -80.00 29.86
CA VAL A 125 18.82 -78.74 29.31
C VAL A 125 19.89 -77.91 28.58
N THR A 126 19.65 -77.63 27.30
CA THR A 126 20.56 -76.82 26.47
C THR A 126 20.23 -75.33 26.53
N ASP A 127 21.18 -74.47 26.14
CA ASP A 127 20.91 -73.02 25.97
C ASP A 127 19.85 -72.76 24.88
N GLY A 128 19.76 -73.66 23.89
CA GLY A 128 18.70 -73.64 22.86
C GLY A 128 17.32 -73.90 23.46
N ASP A 129 17.20 -74.85 24.40
CA ASP A 129 15.95 -75.12 25.12
C ASP A 129 15.54 -73.97 26.03
N ARG A 130 16.50 -73.36 26.74
CA ARG A 130 16.26 -72.17 27.56
C ARG A 130 15.73 -71.00 26.75
N THR A 131 16.31 -70.78 25.56
CA THR A 131 15.90 -69.70 24.65
C THR A 131 14.51 -69.97 24.07
N ARG A 132 14.23 -71.21 23.62
CA ARG A 132 12.92 -71.60 23.09
C ARG A 132 11.81 -71.49 24.12
N LEU A 133 12.02 -72.00 25.34
CA LEU A 133 11.04 -71.91 26.43
C LEU A 133 10.84 -70.47 26.91
N LYS A 134 11.90 -69.67 26.96
CA LYS A 134 11.79 -68.23 27.26
C LYS A 134 10.87 -67.55 26.25
N ALA A 135 11.11 -67.73 24.95
CA ALA A 135 10.26 -67.16 23.91
C ALA A 135 8.80 -67.68 23.98
N GLN A 136 8.61 -68.96 24.30
CA GLN A 136 7.29 -69.58 24.43
C GLN A 136 6.46 -68.97 25.58
N HIS A 137 7.08 -68.66 26.72
CA HIS A 137 6.41 -68.10 27.89
C HIS A 137 6.34 -66.56 27.87
N GLU A 138 7.25 -65.90 27.16
CA GLU A 138 7.16 -64.45 26.90
C GLU A 138 6.08 -64.10 25.90
N ALA A 139 5.85 -64.94 24.88
CA ALA A 139 4.92 -64.61 23.78
C ALA A 139 3.49 -64.25 24.23
N PRO A 140 2.83 -64.97 25.17
CA PRO A 140 1.50 -64.60 25.63
C PRO A 140 1.48 -63.28 26.42
N VAL A 141 2.50 -63.05 27.26
CA VAL A 141 2.63 -61.82 28.07
C VAL A 141 2.93 -60.62 27.17
N GLN A 142 3.77 -60.81 26.14
CA GLN A 142 4.05 -59.80 25.14
C GLN A 142 2.82 -59.51 24.27
N ALA A 143 2.02 -60.51 23.89
CA ALA A 143 0.78 -60.29 23.16
C ALA A 143 -0.24 -59.45 23.98
N SER A 144 -0.30 -59.66 25.30
CA SER A 144 -1.11 -58.81 26.19
C SER A 144 -0.54 -57.39 26.29
N ALA A 145 0.78 -57.22 26.28
CA ALA A 145 1.41 -55.91 26.26
C ALA A 145 1.15 -55.16 24.95
N ASP A 146 1.28 -55.84 23.81
CA ASP A 146 1.03 -55.27 22.48
C ASP A 146 -0.45 -54.84 22.34
N ALA A 147 -1.39 -55.61 22.90
CA ALA A 147 -2.80 -55.24 22.94
C ALA A 147 -3.08 -53.98 23.78
N LEU A 148 -2.29 -53.73 24.84
CA LEU A 148 -2.39 -52.47 25.59
C LEU A 148 -1.88 -51.28 24.79
N VAL A 149 -0.84 -51.47 23.98
CA VAL A 149 -0.34 -50.40 23.10
C VAL A 149 -1.40 -50.01 22.09
N THR A 150 -2.09 -50.97 21.45
CA THR A 150 -3.20 -50.68 20.54
C THR A 150 -4.31 -49.90 21.24
N ARG A 151 -4.74 -50.34 22.42
CA ARG A 151 -5.78 -49.66 23.22
C ARG A 151 -5.36 -48.25 23.61
N LEU A 152 -4.09 -48.04 23.94
CA LEU A 152 -3.54 -46.72 24.25
C LEU A 152 -3.59 -45.81 23.02
N THR A 153 -3.16 -46.26 21.85
CA THR A 153 -3.26 -45.48 20.61
C THR A 153 -4.71 -45.10 20.29
N GLU A 154 -5.65 -46.03 20.47
CA GLU A 154 -7.09 -45.77 20.26
C GLU A 154 -7.61 -44.72 21.26
N ALA A 155 -7.26 -44.84 22.54
CA ALA A 155 -7.65 -43.88 23.58
C ALA A 155 -7.03 -42.49 23.37
N GLU A 156 -5.76 -42.41 22.98
CA GLU A 156 -5.07 -41.16 22.64
C GLU A 156 -5.69 -40.50 21.42
N THR A 157 -6.07 -41.28 20.40
CA THR A 157 -6.76 -40.78 19.21
C THR A 157 -8.14 -40.23 19.56
N ALA A 158 -8.91 -40.96 20.38
CA ALA A 158 -10.22 -40.50 20.84
C ALA A 158 -10.12 -39.24 21.72
N TYR A 159 -9.10 -39.17 22.58
CA TYR A 159 -8.82 -37.99 23.38
C TYR A 159 -8.39 -36.80 22.52
N ALA A 160 -7.53 -36.99 21.52
CA ALA A 160 -7.13 -35.95 20.57
C ALA A 160 -8.34 -35.42 19.79
N ALA A 161 -9.22 -36.29 19.29
CA ALA A 161 -10.45 -35.87 18.62
C ALA A 161 -11.39 -35.08 19.56
N ALA A 162 -11.46 -35.45 20.84
CA ALA A 162 -12.18 -34.69 21.85
C ALA A 162 -11.53 -33.32 22.09
N VAL A 163 -10.20 -33.24 22.15
CA VAL A 163 -9.46 -31.98 22.26
C VAL A 163 -9.63 -31.11 21.01
N ASP A 164 -9.62 -31.67 19.81
CA ASP A 164 -9.87 -30.96 18.56
C ASP A 164 -11.30 -30.41 18.51
N THR A 165 -12.28 -31.20 18.96
CA THR A 165 -13.67 -30.74 19.14
C THR A 165 -13.74 -29.63 20.19
N ALA A 166 -12.99 -29.73 21.29
CA ALA A 166 -12.87 -28.68 22.30
C ALA A 166 -12.14 -27.42 21.77
N MET A 167 -11.20 -27.58 20.84
CA MET A 167 -10.46 -26.51 20.20
C MET A 167 -11.28 -25.81 19.12
N ALA A 168 -12.12 -26.55 18.39
CA ALA A 168 -13.14 -26.03 17.50
C ALA A 168 -14.30 -25.37 18.28
N LEU A 169 -14.58 -25.87 19.48
CA LEU A 169 -15.43 -25.25 20.50
C LEU A 169 -14.71 -24.13 21.26
N ARG A 170 -13.45 -23.78 20.93
CA ARG A 170 -12.92 -22.51 21.44
C ARG A 170 -13.96 -21.49 21.01
N PRO A 171 -14.59 -20.78 21.96
CA PRO A 171 -15.28 -19.58 21.57
C PRO A 171 -14.28 -18.83 20.70
N ASP A 172 -14.66 -18.61 19.44
CA ASP A 172 -13.97 -17.76 18.49
C ASP A 172 -13.38 -16.57 19.27
N ARG A 173 -12.23 -16.04 18.86
CA ARG A 173 -11.83 -14.70 19.32
C ARG A 173 -13.03 -13.73 19.29
N ALA A 174 -13.97 -13.90 18.34
CA ALA A 174 -15.28 -13.30 18.27
C ALA A 174 -16.29 -13.77 19.33
N VAL A 175 -16.33 -15.01 19.83
CA VAL A 175 -17.19 -15.38 20.97
C VAL A 175 -16.60 -14.92 22.30
N LYS A 176 -15.28 -14.82 22.48
CA LYS A 176 -14.67 -14.11 23.64
C LYS A 176 -14.87 -12.59 23.53
N ALA A 177 -14.80 -12.02 22.33
CA ALA A 177 -15.15 -10.62 22.08
C ALA A 177 -16.67 -10.39 22.25
N ASN A 178 -17.52 -11.32 21.82
CA ASN A 178 -18.97 -11.31 22.01
C ASN A 178 -19.40 -11.76 23.42
N PHE A 179 -18.49 -12.25 24.25
CA PHE A 179 -18.70 -12.43 25.69
C PHE A 179 -18.17 -11.25 26.52
N ALA A 180 -17.21 -10.50 25.98
CA ALA A 180 -16.92 -9.13 26.38
C ALA A 180 -18.05 -8.16 25.98
N TYR A 181 -19.15 -8.65 25.40
CA TYR A 181 -20.41 -7.92 25.26
C TYR A 181 -21.07 -7.58 26.62
N VAL A 182 -20.54 -8.11 27.74
CA VAL A 182 -20.85 -7.64 29.11
C VAL A 182 -19.63 -7.08 29.83
N THR A 183 -18.71 -6.43 29.12
CA THR A 183 -18.15 -5.21 29.69
C THR A 183 -18.93 -4.03 29.14
N ARG A 184 -20.02 -3.68 29.83
CA ARG A 184 -20.31 -2.26 30.11
C ARG A 184 -19.17 -1.65 30.94
N ASP A 185 -17.91 -1.97 30.64
CA ASP A 185 -16.80 -1.26 31.22
C ASP A 185 -16.90 0.13 30.62
N PRO A 186 -17.31 1.14 31.42
CA PRO A 186 -17.54 2.45 30.89
C PRO A 186 -16.27 3.01 30.24
N ALA A 187 -15.09 2.51 30.60
CA ALA A 187 -13.83 2.91 30.01
C ALA A 187 -13.67 2.36 28.58
N VAL A 188 -14.03 1.11 28.30
CA VAL A 188 -13.94 0.54 26.94
C VAL A 188 -14.97 1.19 26.00
N VAL A 189 -16.21 1.38 26.48
CA VAL A 189 -17.24 2.11 25.73
C VAL A 189 -16.81 3.55 25.46
N LYS A 190 -16.24 4.21 26.47
CA LYS A 190 -15.77 5.59 26.31
C LYS A 190 -14.63 5.72 25.32
N ALA A 191 -13.76 4.71 25.21
CA ALA A 191 -12.68 4.71 24.22
C ALA A 191 -13.26 4.74 22.80
N LYS A 192 -14.30 3.95 22.50
CA LYS A 192 -14.98 3.99 21.20
C LYS A 192 -15.68 5.32 20.94
N GLU A 193 -16.36 5.89 21.94
CA GLU A 193 -16.98 7.21 21.81
C GLU A 193 -15.97 8.31 21.49
N LEU A 194 -14.81 8.30 22.15
CA LEU A 194 -13.74 9.28 21.92
C LEU A 194 -13.07 9.05 20.57
N TYR A 195 -12.89 7.79 20.15
CA TYR A 195 -12.44 7.46 18.81
C TYR A 195 -13.41 8.04 17.76
N ASP A 196 -14.72 7.81 17.90
CA ASP A 196 -15.71 8.32 16.94
C ASP A 196 -15.74 9.84 16.87
N GLN A 197 -15.44 10.52 17.98
CA GLN A 197 -15.29 11.98 18.03
C GLN A 197 -14.00 12.43 17.33
N ALA A 198 -12.88 11.77 17.62
CA ALA A 198 -11.59 12.08 17.03
C ALA A 198 -11.51 11.81 15.52
N MET A 199 -12.36 10.94 14.97
CA MET A 199 -12.39 10.60 13.54
C MET A 199 -13.44 11.39 12.74
N MET A 200 -14.16 12.32 13.36
CA MET A 200 -15.12 13.16 12.61
C MET A 200 -14.38 14.11 11.65
N PRO A 201 -14.97 14.47 10.49
CA PRO A 201 -14.36 15.44 9.57
C PRO A 201 -14.06 16.82 10.18
N ASN A 202 -14.71 17.15 11.30
CA ASN A 202 -14.53 18.40 12.05
C ASN A 202 -13.91 18.17 13.44
N ALA A 203 -13.25 17.03 13.64
CA ALA A 203 -12.50 16.75 14.85
C ALA A 203 -11.41 17.81 15.05
N THR A 204 -11.07 18.06 16.31
CA THR A 204 -10.00 18.97 16.69
C THR A 204 -8.84 18.20 17.30
N GLY A 205 -7.66 18.82 17.38
CA GLY A 205 -6.54 18.23 18.11
C GLY A 205 -6.85 17.96 19.60
N GLU A 206 -7.78 18.70 20.22
CA GLU A 206 -8.27 18.41 21.58
C GLU A 206 -9.04 17.08 21.64
N ASP A 207 -9.81 16.73 20.60
CA ASP A 207 -10.55 15.46 20.53
C ASP A 207 -9.58 14.27 20.43
N LEU A 208 -8.52 14.41 19.61
CA LEU A 208 -7.48 13.40 19.48
C LEU A 208 -6.67 13.25 20.78
N ALA A 209 -6.28 14.36 21.41
CA ALA A 209 -5.60 14.36 22.70
C ALA A 209 -6.46 13.70 23.80
N ALA A 210 -7.76 13.96 23.83
CA ALA A 210 -8.69 13.33 24.78
C ALA A 210 -8.79 11.82 24.57
N TYR A 211 -8.76 11.36 23.31
CA TYR A 211 -8.72 9.93 23.00
C TYR A 211 -7.42 9.29 23.51
N TYR A 212 -6.26 9.91 23.27
CA TYR A 212 -4.96 9.41 23.71
C TYR A 212 -4.86 9.36 25.24
N GLU A 213 -5.29 10.43 25.93
CA GLU A 213 -5.33 10.49 27.40
C GLU A 213 -6.20 9.37 27.98
N HIS A 214 -7.36 9.12 27.38
CA HIS A 214 -8.26 8.06 27.83
C HIS A 214 -7.65 6.67 27.64
N LEU A 215 -7.01 6.40 26.50
CA LEU A 215 -6.28 5.14 26.27
C LEU A 215 -5.16 4.92 27.29
N ALA A 216 -4.43 5.99 27.66
CA ALA A 216 -3.38 5.90 28.66
C ALA A 216 -3.90 5.51 30.07
N GLY A 217 -5.19 5.77 30.33
CA GLY A 217 -5.87 5.36 31.56
C GLY A 217 -6.37 3.91 31.59
N LEU A 218 -6.32 3.19 30.47
CA LEU A 218 -6.84 1.81 30.37
C LEU A 218 -5.80 0.77 30.82
N SER A 219 -6.25 -0.34 31.41
CA SER A 219 -5.41 -1.51 31.63
C SER A 219 -5.10 -2.23 30.31
N PRO A 220 -4.04 -3.06 30.23
CA PRO A 220 -3.75 -3.87 29.05
C PRO A 220 -4.95 -4.70 28.58
N GLU A 221 -5.69 -5.31 29.50
CA GLU A 221 -6.88 -6.11 29.18
C GLU A 221 -8.03 -5.26 28.62
N GLN A 222 -8.17 -4.00 29.08
CA GLN A 222 -9.15 -3.07 28.55
C GLN A 222 -8.77 -2.61 27.13
N ILE A 223 -7.48 -2.37 26.87
CA ILE A 223 -6.97 -2.03 25.52
C ILE A 223 -7.23 -3.20 24.55
N GLU A 224 -6.89 -4.42 24.96
CA GLU A 224 -7.20 -5.63 24.19
C GLU A 224 -8.70 -5.76 23.90
N ALA A 225 -9.55 -5.44 24.88
CA ALA A 225 -11.00 -5.46 24.70
C ALA A 225 -11.49 -4.40 23.70
N VAL A 226 -10.90 -3.20 23.66
CA VAL A 226 -11.23 -2.17 22.64
C VAL A 226 -10.99 -2.72 21.24
N GLY A 227 -9.80 -3.26 20.96
CA GLY A 227 -9.46 -3.81 19.65
C GLY A 227 -10.30 -5.04 19.28
N ALA A 228 -10.64 -5.88 20.25
CA ALA A 228 -11.47 -7.07 20.02
C ALA A 228 -12.94 -6.74 19.74
N LEU A 229 -13.51 -5.74 20.43
CA LEU A 229 -14.91 -5.31 20.26
C LEU A 229 -15.09 -4.41 19.03
N HIS A 230 -14.03 -3.75 18.57
CA HIS A 230 -14.07 -2.84 17.45
C HIS A 230 -12.96 -3.15 16.44
N PRO A 231 -13.08 -4.25 15.65
CA PRO A 231 -12.02 -4.69 14.73
C PRO A 231 -11.58 -3.63 13.71
N GLY A 232 -12.47 -2.73 13.29
CA GLY A 232 -12.11 -1.63 12.38
C GLY A 232 -11.04 -0.68 12.96
N LEU A 233 -11.06 -0.42 14.28
CA LEU A 233 -10.07 0.44 14.94
C LEU A 233 -8.64 -0.13 14.89
N ARG A 234 -8.50 -1.44 14.60
CA ARG A 234 -7.18 -2.08 14.53
C ARG A 234 -6.38 -1.61 13.32
N VAL A 235 -7.05 -1.24 12.23
CA VAL A 235 -6.42 -0.82 10.98
C VAL A 235 -6.58 0.68 10.71
N SER A 236 -7.43 1.38 11.47
CA SER A 236 -7.66 2.81 11.29
C SER A 236 -6.55 3.68 11.92
N PRO A 237 -5.85 4.51 11.12
CA PRO A 237 -4.89 5.49 11.64
C PRO A 237 -5.60 6.70 12.28
N PRO A 238 -4.92 7.50 13.12
CA PRO A 238 -5.42 8.80 13.57
C PRO A 238 -5.52 9.76 12.37
N PRO A 239 -6.47 10.71 12.34
CA PRO A 239 -6.62 11.63 11.21
C PRO A 239 -5.41 12.56 11.09
N LEU A 240 -5.13 13.00 9.86
CA LEU A 240 -4.10 14.00 9.59
C LEU A 240 -4.70 15.41 9.68
N PRO A 241 -3.88 16.44 9.96
CA PRO A 241 -4.31 17.82 9.78
C PRO A 241 -4.63 18.07 8.30
N THR A 242 -5.70 18.83 8.05
CA THR A 242 -6.19 19.12 6.69
C THR A 242 -6.25 20.62 6.39
N THR A 243 -6.02 21.46 7.39
CA THR A 243 -5.91 22.90 7.26
C THR A 243 -4.68 23.41 8.01
N GLU A 244 -4.10 24.54 7.59
CA GLU A 244 -2.98 25.16 8.33
C GLU A 244 -3.34 25.45 9.80
N GLY A 245 -4.61 25.78 10.10
CA GLY A 245 -5.07 26.03 11.46
C GLY A 245 -5.06 24.77 12.35
N ASP A 246 -5.04 23.58 11.75
CA ASP A 246 -4.92 22.32 12.48
C ASP A 246 -3.50 22.10 13.02
N LEU A 247 -2.48 22.62 12.33
CA LEU A 247 -1.06 22.42 12.66
C LEU A 247 -0.72 22.87 14.09
N ASP A 248 -1.32 23.98 14.55
CA ASP A 248 -1.12 24.52 15.90
C ASP A 248 -1.80 23.68 17.01
N SER A 249 -2.75 22.81 16.65
CA SER A 249 -3.63 22.14 17.62
C SER A 249 -3.50 20.62 17.63
N TRP A 250 -3.08 20.00 16.54
CA TRP A 250 -2.87 18.55 16.47
C TRP A 250 -1.72 18.13 17.40
N PRO A 251 -1.82 16.98 18.09
CA PRO A 251 -0.72 16.43 18.86
C PRO A 251 0.56 16.33 18.00
N GLY A 252 1.61 17.02 18.44
CA GLY A 252 2.93 16.99 17.81
C GLY A 252 3.76 15.79 18.27
N GLY A 253 5.02 15.78 17.86
CA GLY A 253 5.96 14.71 18.21
C GLY A 253 6.27 14.69 19.70
N ALA A 254 6.34 15.86 20.34
CA ALA A 254 6.61 15.96 21.76
C ALA A 254 5.43 15.44 22.62
N GLU A 255 4.19 15.79 22.27
CA GLU A 255 2.98 15.33 22.95
C GLU A 255 2.81 13.82 22.80
N GLY A 256 2.97 13.29 21.59
CA GLY A 256 2.87 11.86 21.35
C GLY A 256 3.98 11.05 22.01
N ALA A 257 5.21 11.59 22.05
CA ALA A 257 6.31 10.99 22.80
C ALA A 257 6.00 10.96 24.31
N ALA A 258 5.47 12.06 24.87
CA ALA A 258 5.07 12.12 26.27
C ALA A 258 3.93 11.11 26.59
N TRP A 259 2.96 10.97 25.69
CA TRP A 259 1.91 9.96 25.79
C TRP A 259 2.49 8.55 25.81
N TRP A 260 3.30 8.19 24.80
CA TRP A 260 3.86 6.85 24.66
C TRP A 260 4.75 6.47 25.85
N GLN A 261 5.63 7.38 26.28
CA GLN A 261 6.53 7.18 27.42
C GLN A 261 5.77 7.10 28.76
N GLY A 262 4.57 7.68 28.85
CA GLY A 262 3.71 7.63 30.03
C GLY A 262 3.07 6.26 30.26
N LEU A 263 3.05 5.41 29.24
CA LEU A 263 2.47 4.06 29.29
C LEU A 263 3.44 3.05 29.95
N SER A 264 2.87 2.04 30.60
CA SER A 264 3.64 0.84 30.97
C SER A 264 4.00 0.01 29.74
N THR A 265 5.07 -0.79 29.83
CA THR A 265 5.48 -1.71 28.75
C THR A 265 4.37 -2.68 28.36
N GLU A 266 3.56 -3.12 29.32
CA GLU A 266 2.40 -3.98 29.06
C GLU A 266 1.29 -3.23 28.29
N GLN A 267 1.03 -1.96 28.60
CA GLN A 267 0.07 -1.13 27.84
C GLN A 267 0.57 -0.85 26.42
N GLN A 268 1.85 -0.53 26.25
CA GLN A 268 2.47 -0.33 24.93
C GLN A 268 2.33 -1.59 24.06
N THR A 269 2.66 -2.76 24.63
CA THR A 269 2.50 -4.06 23.95
C THR A 269 1.03 -4.32 23.59
N ALA A 270 0.11 -4.04 24.51
CA ALA A 270 -1.32 -4.19 24.26
C ALA A 270 -1.80 -3.27 23.12
N LEU A 271 -1.34 -2.02 23.07
CA LEU A 271 -1.68 -1.08 21.99
C LEU A 271 -1.12 -1.53 20.64
N VAL A 272 0.14 -1.99 20.58
CA VAL A 272 0.74 -2.51 19.34
C VAL A 272 -0.08 -3.66 18.78
N LEU A 273 -0.60 -4.56 19.63
CA LEU A 273 -1.35 -5.74 19.17
C LEU A 273 -2.85 -5.46 18.94
N ALA A 274 -3.45 -4.63 19.79
CA ALA A 274 -4.89 -4.39 19.80
C ALA A 274 -5.28 -3.22 18.91
N LEU A 275 -4.46 -2.17 18.81
CA LEU A 275 -4.71 -0.96 18.02
C LEU A 275 -3.47 -0.59 17.16
N PRO A 276 -2.97 -1.51 16.30
CA PRO A 276 -1.74 -1.27 15.55
C PRO A 276 -1.83 -0.07 14.60
N GLY A 277 -2.98 0.17 13.95
CA GLY A 277 -3.19 1.34 13.08
C GLY A 277 -3.00 2.67 13.79
N LEU A 278 -3.36 2.75 15.07
CA LEU A 278 -3.10 3.91 15.91
C LEU A 278 -1.60 4.07 16.18
N VAL A 279 -0.96 3.03 16.74
CA VAL A 279 0.45 3.10 17.16
C VAL A 279 1.36 3.37 15.97
N GLY A 280 1.11 2.68 14.86
CA GLY A 280 1.88 2.77 13.62
C GLY A 280 1.88 4.16 12.97
N ASN A 281 0.94 5.03 13.34
CA ASN A 281 0.73 6.32 12.70
C ASN A 281 0.65 7.49 13.70
N THR A 282 0.89 7.28 15.01
CA THR A 282 0.89 8.35 16.02
C THR A 282 2.26 8.99 16.11
N GLU A 283 2.35 10.30 15.82
CA GLU A 283 3.62 11.03 15.93
C GLU A 283 4.19 10.95 17.35
N GLY A 284 5.51 10.96 17.51
CA GLY A 284 6.14 10.78 18.83
C GLY A 284 6.29 9.34 19.31
N VAL A 285 5.62 8.36 18.70
CA VAL A 285 5.94 6.94 18.95
C VAL A 285 7.24 6.58 18.22
N PRO A 286 8.22 5.91 18.88
CA PRO A 286 9.46 5.50 18.22
C PRO A 286 9.21 4.71 16.94
N TYR A 287 10.02 4.96 15.91
CA TYR A 287 9.87 4.36 14.60
C TYR A 287 9.98 2.83 14.60
N THR A 288 10.71 2.24 15.55
CA THR A 288 10.74 0.77 15.71
C THR A 288 9.42 0.20 16.22
N ASP A 289 8.73 0.93 17.11
CA ASP A 289 7.41 0.55 17.61
C ASP A 289 6.35 0.76 16.53
N ARG A 290 6.44 1.88 15.78
CA ARG A 290 5.61 2.16 14.61
C ARG A 290 5.75 1.07 13.55
N ALA A 291 6.98 0.69 13.21
CA ALA A 291 7.25 -0.37 12.24
C ALA A 291 6.66 -1.71 12.66
N SER A 292 6.78 -2.08 13.93
CA SER A 292 6.17 -3.30 14.45
C SER A 292 4.65 -3.26 14.33
N ALA A 293 4.03 -2.12 14.66
CA ALA A 293 2.58 -1.96 14.55
C ALA A 293 2.08 -1.95 13.10
N ASN A 294 2.77 -1.25 12.19
CA ASN A 294 2.37 -1.20 10.77
C ASN A 294 2.52 -2.56 10.06
N LEU A 295 3.48 -3.40 10.47
CA LEU A 295 3.56 -4.78 9.99
C LEU A 295 2.34 -5.61 10.42
N GLU A 296 1.80 -5.39 11.63
CA GLU A 296 0.55 -6.02 12.06
C GLU A 296 -0.66 -5.48 11.28
N VAL A 297 -0.70 -4.18 10.97
CA VAL A 297 -1.75 -3.62 10.08
C VAL A 297 -1.67 -4.26 8.70
N LEU A 298 -0.48 -4.37 8.13
CA LEU A 298 -0.23 -4.99 6.82
C LEU A 298 -0.72 -6.44 6.79
N ASP A 299 -0.45 -7.22 7.84
CA ASP A 299 -0.95 -8.59 8.00
C ASP A 299 -2.47 -8.67 8.16
N LEU A 300 -3.10 -7.68 8.82
CA LEU A 300 -4.56 -7.63 8.99
C LEU A 300 -5.27 -7.28 7.68
N LEU A 301 -4.79 -6.29 6.94
CA LEU A 301 -5.38 -5.89 5.67
C LEU A 301 -5.23 -6.97 4.59
N ASP A 302 -4.11 -7.70 4.57
CA ASP A 302 -3.93 -8.84 3.66
C ASP A 302 -4.92 -9.98 3.90
N GLN A 303 -5.42 -10.11 5.13
CA GLN A 303 -6.43 -11.10 5.50
C GLN A 303 -7.84 -10.62 5.20
N ASP A 304 -8.03 -9.36 4.82
CA ASP A 304 -9.34 -8.79 4.54
C ASP A 304 -9.84 -9.19 3.14
N PRO A 305 -10.90 -10.03 3.04
CA PRO A 305 -11.46 -10.37 1.75
C PRO A 305 -12.17 -9.20 1.05
N THR A 306 -12.50 -8.10 1.73
CA THR A 306 -13.23 -6.98 1.13
C THR A 306 -12.34 -5.92 0.50
N LEU A 307 -11.01 -6.01 0.69
CA LEU A 307 -10.04 -5.05 0.12
C LEU A 307 -10.18 -4.94 -1.42
N SER A 308 -9.95 -3.76 -1.99
CA SER A 308 -9.88 -3.59 -3.45
C SER A 308 -8.68 -4.33 -4.04
N ASP A 309 -8.71 -4.64 -5.34
CA ASP A 309 -7.56 -5.27 -6.01
C ASP A 309 -6.34 -4.33 -6.03
N ASP A 310 -6.56 -3.03 -6.16
CA ASP A 310 -5.49 -2.01 -6.13
C ASP A 310 -4.82 -1.93 -4.76
N HIS A 311 -5.60 -1.88 -3.67
CA HIS A 311 -5.02 -1.92 -2.32
C HIS A 311 -4.31 -3.25 -2.06
N ARG A 312 -4.80 -4.39 -2.56
CA ARG A 312 -4.06 -5.66 -2.43
C ARG A 312 -2.71 -5.60 -3.16
N ASN A 313 -2.68 -4.96 -4.32
CA ASN A 313 -1.44 -4.77 -5.07
C ASN A 313 -0.48 -3.83 -4.32
N ASP A 314 -0.97 -2.74 -3.75
CA ASP A 314 -0.21 -1.83 -2.89
C ASP A 314 0.46 -2.57 -1.72
N LEU A 315 -0.31 -3.32 -0.94
CA LEU A 315 0.20 -4.05 0.23
C LEU A 315 1.25 -5.10 -0.18
N LYS A 316 1.04 -5.79 -1.31
CA LYS A 316 2.03 -6.71 -1.88
C LYS A 316 3.33 -5.98 -2.23
N ASN A 317 3.25 -4.83 -2.89
CA ASN A 317 4.42 -4.06 -3.31
C ASN A 317 5.16 -3.44 -2.10
N ILE A 318 4.43 -3.02 -1.05
CA ILE A 318 5.03 -2.63 0.23
C ILE A 318 5.81 -3.81 0.84
N ARG A 319 5.23 -5.02 0.88
CA ARG A 319 5.95 -6.21 1.40
C ARG A 319 7.20 -6.52 0.61
N GLU A 320 7.14 -6.42 -0.71
CA GLU A 320 8.28 -6.66 -1.59
C GLU A 320 9.40 -5.64 -1.32
N ALA A 321 9.03 -4.36 -1.23
CA ALA A 321 9.94 -3.27 -0.90
C ALA A 321 10.63 -3.45 0.47
N LEU A 322 9.94 -4.06 1.44
CA LEU A 322 10.51 -4.38 2.77
C LEU A 322 11.38 -5.65 2.77
N ALA A 323 11.14 -6.59 1.84
CA ALA A 323 11.81 -7.88 1.79
C ALA A 323 13.19 -7.82 1.12
N ASP A 324 13.41 -6.87 0.20
CA ASP A 324 14.73 -6.64 -0.40
C ASP A 324 15.65 -5.94 0.60
N VAL A 325 16.50 -6.71 1.29
CA VAL A 325 17.41 -6.17 2.30
C VAL A 325 18.81 -6.06 1.71
N GLN A 326 19.10 -4.89 1.11
CA GLN A 326 20.45 -4.43 0.80
C GLN A 326 21.13 -3.87 2.07
N ASP A 327 22.09 -2.95 1.96
CA ASP A 327 22.68 -2.30 3.15
C ASP A 327 21.64 -1.41 3.85
N GLY A 328 21.54 -1.52 5.17
CA GLY A 328 20.52 -0.83 5.99
C GLY A 328 19.23 -1.63 6.19
N HIS A 329 18.67 -1.55 7.41
CA HIS A 329 17.38 -2.16 7.71
C HIS A 329 16.23 -1.29 7.18
N ARG A 330 15.20 -1.92 6.59
CA ARG A 330 14.02 -1.24 6.06
C ARG A 330 12.87 -1.26 7.07
N TYR A 331 12.20 -0.13 7.26
CA TYR A 331 11.09 0.04 8.21
C TYR A 331 9.85 0.55 7.49
N LEU A 332 8.66 0.02 7.85
CA LEU A 332 7.38 0.60 7.45
C LEU A 332 6.91 1.57 8.54
N ILE A 333 7.21 2.85 8.40
CA ILE A 333 7.04 3.82 9.49
C ILE A 333 5.63 4.45 9.53
N SER A 334 4.86 4.38 8.45
CA SER A 334 3.42 4.65 8.44
C SER A 334 2.71 3.77 7.41
N LEU A 335 1.45 3.42 7.69
CA LEU A 335 0.56 2.71 6.76
C LEU A 335 -0.88 3.17 7.01
N ARG A 336 -1.49 3.77 5.99
CA ARG A 336 -2.80 4.41 6.09
C ARG A 336 -3.70 3.92 4.96
N HIS A 337 -4.63 3.05 5.33
CA HIS A 337 -5.66 2.54 4.43
C HIS A 337 -6.95 3.34 4.63
N ASP A 338 -7.54 3.77 3.52
CA ASP A 338 -8.84 4.45 3.43
C ASP A 338 -9.53 3.97 2.15
N ASP A 339 -10.71 3.35 2.28
CA ASP A 339 -11.51 2.85 1.16
C ASP A 339 -11.91 3.96 0.16
N ALA A 340 -11.86 5.23 0.57
CA ALA A 340 -12.13 6.36 -0.31
C ALA A 340 -10.95 6.72 -1.23
N GLN A 341 -9.74 6.24 -0.92
CA GLN A 341 -8.53 6.49 -1.71
C GLN A 341 -8.30 5.35 -2.70
N GLU A 342 -7.82 5.67 -3.90
CA GLU A 342 -7.47 4.64 -4.89
C GLU A 342 -6.29 3.80 -4.41
N HIS A 343 -5.29 4.45 -3.81
CA HIS A 343 -4.09 3.82 -3.27
C HIS A 343 -3.94 3.98 -1.77
N VAL A 344 -3.29 2.99 -1.15
CA VAL A 344 -2.87 3.06 0.24
C VAL A 344 -1.78 4.13 0.38
N LEU A 345 -1.78 4.90 1.47
CA LEU A 345 -0.71 5.83 1.78
C LEU A 345 0.28 5.19 2.77
N GLY A 346 1.55 5.56 2.70
CA GLY A 346 2.57 4.98 3.57
C GLY A 346 3.91 5.68 3.53
N ALA A 347 4.75 5.40 4.52
CA ALA A 347 6.12 5.88 4.53
C ALA A 347 7.05 4.74 4.93
N LEU A 348 8.17 4.66 4.22
CA LEU A 348 9.18 3.63 4.40
C LEU A 348 10.52 4.29 4.71
N ALA A 349 11.37 3.63 5.48
CA ALA A 349 12.70 4.14 5.80
C ALA A 349 13.77 3.08 5.56
N ILE A 350 14.97 3.51 5.13
CA ILE A 350 16.20 2.72 5.18
C ILE A 350 17.07 3.33 6.27
N GLY A 351 17.52 2.51 7.23
CA GLY A 351 18.16 2.99 8.46
C GLY A 351 17.15 3.43 9.52
N ASN A 352 17.58 3.56 10.78
CA ASN A 352 16.69 3.83 11.91
C ASN A 352 16.55 5.35 12.15
N PRO A 353 15.38 5.96 11.87
CA PRO A 353 15.21 7.39 12.04
C PRO A 353 15.20 7.84 13.51
N ASP A 354 15.11 6.96 14.51
CA ASP A 354 15.22 7.31 15.94
C ASP A 354 16.66 7.51 16.41
N THR A 355 17.63 6.90 15.71
CA THR A 355 19.04 6.87 16.16
C THR A 355 20.00 7.56 15.22
N ALA A 356 19.69 7.62 13.91
CA ALA A 356 20.57 8.21 12.91
C ALA A 356 20.95 9.66 13.24
N ASP A 357 22.18 10.04 12.87
CA ASP A 357 22.73 11.38 13.03
C ASP A 357 22.45 12.26 11.79
N ASN A 358 22.16 11.65 10.64
CA ASN A 358 21.75 12.32 9.40
C ASN A 358 20.46 11.68 8.86
N VAL A 359 19.37 12.43 8.80
CA VAL A 359 18.07 11.96 8.33
C VAL A 359 17.60 12.77 7.14
N THR A 360 17.25 12.09 6.05
CA THR A 360 16.70 12.72 4.85
C THR A 360 15.29 12.23 4.59
N TRP A 361 14.34 13.15 4.45
CA TRP A 361 12.99 12.82 3.98
C TRP A 361 12.87 13.13 2.50
N ARG A 362 12.56 12.10 1.72
CA ARG A 362 12.32 12.17 0.29
C ARG A 362 10.82 12.33 0.03
N VAL A 363 10.47 13.40 -0.68
CA VAL A 363 9.10 13.66 -1.16
C VAL A 363 9.05 13.38 -2.67
N PRO A 364 8.38 12.31 -3.10
CA PRO A 364 8.37 11.90 -4.50
C PRO A 364 7.39 12.74 -5.35
N GLY A 365 7.39 12.49 -6.66
CA GLY A 365 6.61 13.21 -7.65
C GLY A 365 5.19 12.69 -7.90
N MET A 366 4.65 13.04 -9.08
CA MET A 366 3.35 12.59 -9.57
C MET A 366 3.30 11.07 -9.78
N GLY A 367 2.15 10.45 -9.50
CA GLY A 367 1.97 8.99 -9.62
C GLY A 367 2.84 8.18 -8.64
N ALA A 368 3.36 8.83 -7.60
CA ALA A 368 4.16 8.17 -6.57
C ALA A 368 3.23 7.53 -5.54
N GLU A 369 2.75 6.34 -5.87
CA GLU A 369 1.82 5.56 -5.05
C GLU A 369 2.52 4.34 -4.45
N THR A 370 1.88 3.71 -3.46
CA THR A 370 2.45 2.51 -2.83
C THR A 370 2.57 1.31 -3.77
N ASN A 371 1.87 1.29 -4.90
CA ASN A 371 2.04 0.29 -5.96
C ASN A 371 3.47 0.30 -6.54
N GLY A 372 4.14 1.45 -6.56
CA GLY A 372 5.50 1.65 -7.05
C GLY A 372 6.57 1.58 -5.96
N ALA A 373 6.21 1.18 -4.73
CA ALA A 373 7.11 1.19 -3.58
C ALA A 373 8.45 0.46 -3.81
N PRO A 374 8.53 -0.70 -4.49
CA PRO A 374 9.80 -1.37 -4.76
C PRO A 374 10.79 -0.49 -5.53
N ALA A 375 10.37 0.07 -6.67
CA ALA A 375 11.22 0.92 -7.50
C ALA A 375 11.64 2.20 -6.77
N MET A 376 10.71 2.84 -6.03
CA MET A 376 11.03 4.03 -5.25
C MET A 376 11.97 3.75 -4.08
N MET A 377 11.93 2.54 -3.49
CA MET A 377 12.87 2.13 -2.46
C MET A 377 14.27 1.83 -3.01
N ASP A 378 14.37 1.37 -4.26
CA ASP A 378 15.67 1.26 -4.96
C ASP A 378 16.28 2.64 -5.20
N GLU A 379 15.47 3.61 -5.63
CA GLU A 379 15.91 5.02 -5.73
C GLU A 379 16.35 5.58 -4.36
N LEU A 380 15.60 5.26 -3.30
CA LEU A 380 15.92 5.66 -1.93
C LEU A 380 17.24 5.03 -1.46
N GLN A 381 17.50 3.78 -1.86
CA GLN A 381 18.74 3.06 -1.57
C GLN A 381 19.95 3.78 -2.15
N HIS A 382 19.86 4.33 -3.36
CA HIS A 382 20.97 5.10 -3.94
C HIS A 382 21.33 6.35 -3.11
N ILE A 383 20.32 7.08 -2.60
CA ILE A 383 20.54 8.22 -1.70
C ILE A 383 21.14 7.74 -0.37
N TYR A 384 20.62 6.64 0.18
CA TYR A 384 21.15 6.03 1.38
C TYR A 384 22.61 5.58 1.22
N ASP A 385 22.99 4.98 0.09
CA ASP A 385 24.34 4.48 -0.16
C ASP A 385 25.34 5.61 -0.43
N ALA A 386 24.89 6.70 -1.05
CA ALA A 386 25.73 7.85 -1.40
C ALA A 386 26.02 8.79 -0.21
N THR A 387 25.14 8.81 0.79
CA THR A 387 25.31 9.62 2.02
C THR A 387 26.17 8.90 3.06
N ASN A 388 26.84 9.65 3.93
CA ASN A 388 27.84 9.10 4.86
C ASN A 388 27.35 9.05 6.31
N GLY A 389 28.01 8.22 7.13
CA GLY A 389 27.79 8.15 8.58
C GLY A 389 26.60 7.28 8.99
N ASP A 390 26.13 7.49 10.23
CA ASP A 390 24.89 6.88 10.72
C ASP A 390 23.71 7.68 10.20
N ARG A 391 22.91 7.05 9.35
CA ARG A 391 21.96 7.74 8.47
C ARG A 391 20.65 6.99 8.34
N ALA A 392 19.59 7.75 8.08
CA ALA A 392 18.30 7.22 7.69
C ALA A 392 17.71 8.02 6.53
N THR A 393 17.14 7.33 5.54
CA THR A 393 16.44 7.97 4.42
C THR A 393 15.00 7.49 4.44
N VAL A 394 14.05 8.42 4.45
CA VAL A 394 12.61 8.17 4.51
C VAL A 394 11.99 8.48 3.15
N LEU A 395 11.25 7.54 2.58
CA LEU A 395 10.32 7.78 1.48
C LEU A 395 8.95 8.11 2.08
N TRP A 396 8.42 9.29 1.79
CA TRP A 396 7.15 9.75 2.33
C TRP A 396 6.08 9.80 1.23
N ILE A 397 5.12 8.87 1.27
CA ILE A 397 3.92 8.82 0.40
C ILE A 397 2.70 9.11 1.28
N GLY A 398 2.60 10.35 1.76
CA GLY A 398 1.63 10.73 2.79
C GLY A 398 0.39 11.47 2.29
N TYR A 399 0.22 11.63 0.97
CA TYR A 399 -0.94 12.25 0.36
C TYR A 399 -1.20 11.66 -1.03
N ASP A 400 -2.41 11.85 -1.53
CA ASP A 400 -2.81 11.44 -2.87
C ASP A 400 -2.19 12.39 -3.91
N THR A 401 -1.18 11.89 -4.63
CA THR A 401 -0.50 12.67 -5.67
C THR A 401 -1.37 12.74 -6.92
N PRO A 402 -1.26 13.79 -7.77
CA PRO A 402 -2.00 13.80 -9.03
C PRO A 402 -1.75 12.56 -9.88
N ASP A 403 -2.78 12.07 -10.56
CA ASP A 403 -2.71 10.88 -11.42
C ASP A 403 -1.57 10.98 -12.43
N GLY A 404 -0.71 9.96 -12.46
CA GLY A 404 0.41 9.83 -13.39
C GLY A 404 -0.03 9.54 -14.83
N ALA A 405 0.88 9.72 -15.79
CA ALA A 405 0.67 9.52 -17.24
C ALA A 405 0.36 8.06 -17.68
N HIS A 406 0.10 7.14 -16.74
CA HIS A 406 -0.23 5.74 -16.99
C HIS A 406 -1.74 5.48 -17.10
N HIS A 407 -2.59 6.49 -16.87
CA HIS A 407 -4.01 6.37 -17.17
C HIS A 407 -4.22 6.49 -18.69
N PRO A 408 -4.80 5.48 -19.39
CA PRO A 408 -4.90 5.42 -20.86
C PRO A 408 -5.70 6.56 -21.50
N ASP A 409 -6.36 7.39 -20.68
CA ASP A 409 -7.14 8.56 -21.09
C ASP A 409 -6.43 9.91 -20.85
N THR A 410 -5.18 9.93 -20.37
CA THR A 410 -4.50 11.18 -19.94
C THR A 410 -3.20 11.47 -20.68
N LEU A 411 -3.31 12.04 -21.88
CA LEU A 411 -2.31 13.01 -22.31
C LEU A 411 -2.45 14.25 -21.40
N GLY A 412 -1.76 14.24 -20.26
CA GLY A 412 -1.77 15.32 -19.27
C GLY A 412 -3.02 15.34 -18.41
N SER A 413 -2.94 14.76 -17.21
CA SER A 413 -3.93 15.07 -16.18
C SER A 413 -3.84 16.58 -15.90
N SER A 414 -4.94 17.31 -16.10
CA SER A 414 -5.01 18.75 -15.81
C SER A 414 -4.73 19.06 -14.33
N GLN A 415 -4.81 18.05 -13.46
CA GLN A 415 -4.49 18.12 -12.04
C GLN A 415 -3.03 18.51 -11.78
N VAL A 416 -2.09 18.04 -12.61
CA VAL A 416 -0.65 18.37 -12.49
C VAL A 416 -0.38 19.86 -12.75
N LEU A 417 -1.24 20.49 -13.53
CA LEU A 417 -1.16 21.92 -13.83
C LEU A 417 -1.65 22.77 -12.66
N SER A 418 -2.37 22.18 -11.70
CA SER A 418 -2.84 22.85 -10.49
C SER A 418 -1.87 22.66 -9.32
N ASN A 419 -1.82 23.63 -8.42
CA ASN A 419 -1.09 23.57 -7.15
C ASN A 419 -1.90 22.96 -5.99
N GLU A 420 -3.20 22.69 -6.18
CA GLU A 420 -4.10 22.28 -5.09
C GLU A 420 -3.60 21.01 -4.39
N ALA A 421 -3.28 19.95 -5.13
CA ALA A 421 -2.81 18.69 -4.54
C ALA A 421 -1.48 18.87 -3.79
N ALA A 422 -0.56 19.69 -4.33
CA ALA A 422 0.71 20.00 -3.67
C ALA A 422 0.48 20.77 -2.36
N TYR A 423 -0.44 21.73 -2.35
CA TYR A 423 -0.79 22.50 -1.15
C TYR A 423 -1.49 21.63 -0.10
N GLN A 424 -2.45 20.79 -0.50
CA GLN A 424 -3.14 19.89 0.43
C GLN A 424 -2.19 18.84 1.03
N GLY A 425 -1.25 18.30 0.22
CA GLY A 425 -0.21 17.39 0.70
C GLY A 425 0.83 18.06 1.62
N ALA A 426 1.01 19.38 1.49
CA ALA A 426 1.98 20.13 2.28
C ALA A 426 1.62 20.22 3.77
N ILE A 427 0.32 20.27 4.10
CA ILE A 427 -0.17 20.38 5.48
C ILE A 427 0.23 19.15 6.33
N PRO A 428 -0.13 17.90 5.95
CA PRO A 428 0.32 16.72 6.69
C PRO A 428 1.84 16.53 6.62
N LEU A 429 2.51 16.97 5.54
CA LEU A 429 3.97 16.93 5.46
C LEU A 429 4.60 17.85 6.51
N ALA A 430 4.14 19.10 6.63
CA ALA A 430 4.66 20.06 7.61
C ALA A 430 4.52 19.53 9.04
N HIS A 431 3.35 18.99 9.38
CA HIS A 431 3.12 18.33 10.67
C HIS A 431 4.10 17.18 10.92
N ALA A 432 4.33 16.32 9.92
CA ALA A 432 5.25 15.19 10.04
C ALA A 432 6.72 15.61 10.19
N LEU A 433 7.16 16.66 9.49
CA LEU A 433 8.53 17.20 9.58
C LEU A 433 8.81 17.83 10.96
N ASP A 434 7.88 18.62 11.48
CA ASP A 434 7.99 19.21 12.83
C ASP A 434 7.93 18.12 13.90
N ALA A 435 6.95 17.22 13.79
CA ALA A 435 6.79 16.12 14.72
C ALA A 435 8.01 15.20 14.77
N PHE A 436 8.69 14.94 13.64
CA PHE A 436 9.93 14.19 13.63
C PHE A 436 11.00 14.85 14.54
N GLN A 437 11.25 16.14 14.36
CA GLN A 437 12.28 16.87 15.12
C GLN A 437 11.95 16.93 16.62
N GLU A 438 10.69 17.17 16.95
CA GLU A 438 10.19 17.15 18.33
C GLU A 438 10.33 15.77 18.97
N SER A 439 9.98 14.71 18.23
CA SER A 439 10.10 13.33 18.66
C SER A 439 11.56 12.97 18.94
N ARG A 440 12.50 13.37 18.08
CA ARG A 440 13.95 13.16 18.30
C ARG A 440 14.42 13.79 19.60
N ALA A 441 14.01 15.02 19.88
CA ALA A 441 14.36 15.70 21.13
C ALA A 441 13.72 15.03 22.35
N ALA A 442 12.47 14.60 22.26
CA ALA A 442 11.71 14.02 23.37
C ALA A 442 12.06 12.55 23.67
N ASN A 443 12.40 11.76 22.65
CA ASN A 443 12.58 10.30 22.77
C ASN A 443 14.01 9.83 22.99
N ALA A 444 15.05 10.66 22.79
CA ALA A 444 16.43 10.17 22.76
C ALA A 444 16.81 9.29 23.97
N GLN A 445 16.45 9.69 25.19
CA GLN A 445 16.73 8.88 26.39
C GLN A 445 15.90 7.60 26.46
N TYR A 446 14.64 7.66 26.02
CA TYR A 446 13.72 6.52 25.99
C TYR A 446 14.21 5.47 24.99
N VAL A 447 14.48 5.89 23.74
CA VAL A 447 15.05 5.07 22.66
C VAL A 447 16.35 4.40 23.10
N ALA A 448 17.25 5.14 23.75
CA ALA A 448 18.51 4.57 24.25
C ALA A 448 18.27 3.41 25.23
N GLN A 449 17.28 3.53 26.11
CA GLN A 449 16.96 2.52 27.10
C GLN A 449 16.24 1.31 26.49
N THR A 450 15.23 1.54 25.65
CA THR A 450 14.39 0.47 25.09
C THR A 450 15.08 -0.30 23.98
N GLN A 451 15.92 0.37 23.18
CA GLN A 451 16.72 -0.28 22.13
C GLN A 451 18.10 -0.76 22.61
N GLY A 452 18.42 -0.58 23.90
CA GLY A 452 19.64 -1.09 24.51
C GLY A 452 20.94 -0.43 23.99
N LEU A 453 20.86 0.85 23.62
CA LEU A 453 21.99 1.59 23.07
C LEU A 453 23.02 1.94 24.17
N PRO A 454 24.33 1.91 23.86
CA PRO A 454 25.37 2.24 24.83
C PRO A 454 25.41 3.73 25.19
N GLU A 455 24.93 4.59 24.28
CA GLU A 455 24.91 6.04 24.42
C GLU A 455 23.53 6.58 24.00
N THR A 456 23.17 7.74 24.52
CA THR A 456 21.94 8.43 24.12
C THR A 456 22.12 9.03 22.71
N PRO A 457 21.22 8.75 21.75
CA PRO A 457 21.28 9.34 20.42
C PRO A 457 21.31 10.87 20.45
N GLN A 458 21.84 11.49 19.40
CA GLN A 458 21.77 12.93 19.23
C GLN A 458 20.31 13.39 19.13
N THR A 459 19.97 14.42 19.91
CA THR A 459 18.60 14.97 19.97
C THR A 459 18.26 15.88 18.80
N ASP A 460 19.28 16.31 18.07
CA ASP A 460 19.22 17.29 16.98
C ASP A 460 20.04 16.73 15.80
N PRO A 461 19.55 15.68 15.12
CA PRO A 461 20.24 15.12 13.97
C PRO A 461 20.26 16.14 12.83
N ARG A 462 21.20 15.99 11.88
CA ARG A 462 21.06 16.69 10.61
C ARG A 462 19.76 16.23 9.96
N PHE A 463 18.89 17.16 9.59
CA PHE A 463 17.58 16.83 9.04
C PHE A 463 17.34 17.54 7.70
N ASN A 464 17.27 16.78 6.62
CA ASN A 464 17.17 17.31 5.27
C ASN A 464 15.87 16.90 4.59
N VAL A 465 15.44 17.70 3.63
CA VAL A 465 14.33 17.37 2.71
C VAL A 465 14.86 17.31 1.29
N ALA A 466 14.53 16.26 0.55
CA ALA A 466 14.86 16.11 -0.87
C ALA A 466 13.58 15.83 -1.65
N ALA A 467 13.25 16.69 -2.61
CA ALA A 467 12.00 16.57 -3.35
C ALA A 467 12.23 16.43 -4.85
N HIS A 468 11.42 15.56 -5.47
CA HIS A 468 11.47 15.25 -6.89
C HIS A 468 10.19 15.69 -7.58
N SER A 469 10.30 16.25 -8.79
CA SER A 469 9.14 16.51 -9.66
C SER A 469 8.01 17.25 -8.92
N TYR A 470 6.78 16.72 -8.91
CA TYR A 470 5.63 17.32 -8.23
C TYR A 470 5.76 17.38 -6.69
N GLY A 471 6.65 16.61 -6.08
CA GLY A 471 6.98 16.75 -4.66
C GLY A 471 7.68 18.08 -4.33
N THR A 472 8.27 18.75 -5.33
CA THR A 472 9.00 20.02 -5.12
C THR A 472 8.10 21.18 -4.68
N PRO A 473 6.94 21.48 -5.29
CA PRO A 473 6.01 22.44 -4.71
C PRO A 473 5.44 21.95 -3.38
N THR A 474 5.12 20.65 -3.21
CA THR A 474 4.58 20.11 -1.94
C THR A 474 5.51 20.36 -0.76
N ALA A 475 6.79 20.03 -0.89
CA ALA A 475 7.79 20.28 0.14
C ALA A 475 8.07 21.78 0.33
N ALA A 476 8.03 22.58 -0.74
CA ALA A 476 8.20 24.03 -0.63
C ALA A 476 7.07 24.69 0.17
N TYR A 477 5.80 24.32 -0.07
CA TYR A 477 4.68 24.75 0.76
C TYR A 477 4.84 24.27 2.20
N ALA A 478 5.20 23.00 2.43
CA ALA A 478 5.33 22.47 3.79
C ALA A 478 6.37 23.25 4.60
N LEU A 479 7.51 23.56 3.98
CA LEU A 479 8.60 24.31 4.61
C LEU A 479 8.27 25.78 4.91
N THR A 480 7.20 26.36 4.36
CA THR A 480 6.72 27.68 4.83
C THR A 480 5.78 27.55 6.04
N MET A 481 5.21 26.36 6.25
CA MET A 481 4.27 26.05 7.33
C MET A 481 4.96 25.50 8.59
N THR A 482 6.13 24.87 8.45
CA THR A 482 6.89 24.28 9.58
C THR A 482 7.35 25.32 10.61
N GLU A 483 7.27 24.97 11.89
CA GLU A 483 7.85 25.75 13.00
C GLU A 483 9.37 25.56 13.12
N HIS A 484 9.86 24.34 12.89
CA HIS A 484 11.26 23.97 13.09
C HIS A 484 12.03 23.95 11.77
N THR A 485 13.25 24.49 11.81
CA THR A 485 14.10 24.65 10.64
C THR A 485 14.76 23.35 10.21
N VAL A 486 14.66 22.97 8.93
CA VAL A 486 15.44 21.85 8.35
C VAL A 486 16.84 22.32 7.90
N ASP A 487 17.83 21.43 7.86
CA ASP A 487 19.22 21.74 7.48
C ASP A 487 19.39 22.11 6.01
N SER A 488 18.73 21.38 5.11
CA SER A 488 18.80 21.63 3.68
C SER A 488 17.55 21.17 2.95
N TYR A 489 17.25 21.87 1.86
CA TYR A 489 16.20 21.48 0.92
C TYR A 489 16.76 21.34 -0.49
N VAL A 490 16.66 20.15 -1.08
CA VAL A 490 17.19 19.85 -2.41
C VAL A 490 16.04 19.52 -3.37
N MET A 491 15.89 20.33 -4.42
CA MET A 491 14.93 20.13 -5.50
C MET A 491 15.63 19.58 -6.74
N TYR A 492 15.12 18.48 -7.29
CA TYR A 492 15.63 17.92 -8.54
C TYR A 492 14.47 17.49 -9.45
N GLY A 493 14.64 17.70 -10.76
CA GLY A 493 13.56 17.51 -11.73
C GLY A 493 12.33 18.39 -11.44
N ALA A 494 12.53 19.59 -10.88
CA ALA A 494 11.44 20.38 -10.30
C ALA A 494 10.44 20.89 -11.35
N VAL A 495 9.15 20.72 -11.09
CA VAL A 495 8.06 21.22 -11.95
C VAL A 495 7.74 22.71 -11.74
N GLY A 496 8.49 23.37 -10.86
CA GLY A 496 8.29 24.76 -10.50
C GLY A 496 7.63 24.94 -9.14
N VAL A 497 7.71 26.16 -8.61
CA VAL A 497 7.19 26.55 -7.31
C VAL A 497 6.19 27.69 -7.47
N ASP A 498 5.18 27.75 -6.58
CA ASP A 498 4.17 28.79 -6.61
C ASP A 498 4.73 30.13 -6.08
N PRO A 499 4.88 31.16 -6.92
CA PRO A 499 5.45 32.44 -6.51
C PRO A 499 4.50 33.26 -5.63
N ASP A 500 3.19 33.00 -5.62
CA ASP A 500 2.23 33.76 -4.81
C ASP A 500 2.31 33.35 -3.34
N TYR A 501 2.67 32.10 -3.07
CA TYR A 501 2.78 31.55 -1.72
C TYR A 501 4.24 31.35 -1.29
N VAL A 502 5.12 30.93 -2.19
CA VAL A 502 6.56 30.73 -1.97
C VAL A 502 7.35 31.69 -2.89
N PRO A 503 7.39 32.99 -2.55
CA PRO A 503 7.89 34.03 -3.47
C PRO A 503 9.39 33.94 -3.77
N ASN A 504 10.17 33.24 -2.95
CA ASN A 504 11.61 33.00 -3.12
C ASN A 504 12.11 32.00 -2.07
N ALA A 505 13.35 31.55 -2.23
CA ALA A 505 14.02 30.64 -1.30
C ALA A 505 14.12 31.17 0.14
N GLU A 506 14.05 32.49 0.37
CA GLU A 506 14.11 33.10 1.72
C GLU A 506 12.83 32.87 2.55
N ALA A 507 11.73 32.50 1.89
CA ALA A 507 10.46 32.20 2.54
C ALA A 507 10.44 30.83 3.23
N LEU A 508 11.37 29.93 2.87
CA LEU A 508 11.41 28.56 3.37
C LEU A 508 12.10 28.50 4.75
N ASN A 509 11.56 27.70 5.67
CA ASN A 509 12.16 27.43 6.98
C ASN A 509 13.32 26.43 6.87
N VAL A 510 14.40 26.88 6.23
CA VAL A 510 15.64 26.12 6.05
C VAL A 510 16.82 26.84 6.71
N ALA A 511 17.83 26.07 7.08
CA ALA A 511 19.05 26.61 7.66
C ALA A 511 19.75 27.55 6.68
N ARG A 512 20.65 28.37 7.22
CA ARG A 512 21.39 29.37 6.45
C ARG A 512 22.88 29.10 6.55
N ASP A 513 23.56 29.34 5.44
CA ASP A 513 25.01 29.25 5.39
C ASP A 513 25.69 30.43 6.12
N ALA A 514 27.02 30.41 6.13
CA ALA A 514 27.83 31.44 6.78
C ALA A 514 27.66 32.85 6.19
N ASP A 515 27.21 32.96 4.92
CA ASP A 515 26.93 34.23 4.24
C ASP A 515 25.46 34.67 4.43
N GLY A 516 24.68 33.87 5.15
CA GLY A 516 23.27 34.12 5.48
C GLY A 516 22.30 33.70 4.38
N ARG A 517 22.75 33.03 3.32
CA ARG A 517 21.87 32.51 2.27
C ARG A 517 21.18 31.23 2.74
N PRO A 518 19.92 31.00 2.37
CA PRO A 518 19.22 29.77 2.72
C PRO A 518 19.88 28.56 2.03
N GLU A 519 19.94 27.42 2.72
CA GLU A 519 20.46 26.14 2.25
C GLU A 519 19.42 25.43 1.35
N VAL A 520 18.93 26.16 0.34
CA VAL A 520 18.02 25.66 -0.70
C VAL A 520 18.81 25.43 -1.97
N TYR A 521 18.70 24.23 -2.53
CA TYR A 521 19.42 23.81 -3.71
C TYR A 521 18.46 23.35 -4.80
N ALA A 522 18.82 23.60 -6.06
CA ALA A 522 18.05 23.18 -7.21
C ALA A 522 18.95 22.62 -8.30
N THR A 523 18.50 21.57 -8.99
CA THR A 523 19.11 21.09 -10.23
C THR A 523 18.04 20.67 -11.22
N GLN A 524 18.40 20.76 -12.48
CA GLN A 524 17.59 20.26 -13.58
C GLN A 524 18.53 19.71 -14.66
N ALA A 525 18.11 18.67 -15.36
CA ALA A 525 18.87 18.09 -16.44
C ALA A 525 18.37 18.61 -17.79
N ARG A 526 19.27 18.78 -18.76
CA ARG A 526 18.96 19.07 -20.17
C ARG A 526 18.03 18.03 -20.78
N GLY A 527 18.23 16.76 -20.42
CA GLY A 527 17.43 15.64 -20.91
C GLY A 527 16.04 15.54 -20.26
N ASP A 528 15.77 16.34 -19.22
CA ASP A 528 14.49 16.33 -18.52
C ASP A 528 13.43 17.10 -19.31
N MET A 529 12.70 16.37 -20.15
CA MET A 529 11.65 16.89 -21.02
C MET A 529 10.25 16.92 -20.37
N ILE A 530 10.12 16.56 -19.09
CA ILE A 530 8.84 16.56 -18.38
C ILE A 530 8.72 17.80 -17.50
N ALA A 531 9.76 18.11 -16.71
CA ALA A 531 9.74 19.19 -15.74
C ALA A 531 9.55 20.59 -16.37
N VAL A 532 10.29 20.92 -17.44
CA VAL A 532 10.21 22.23 -18.11
C VAL A 532 8.91 22.42 -18.91
N PRO A 533 8.53 21.51 -19.82
CA PRO A 533 7.39 21.76 -20.72
C PRO A 533 6.04 21.57 -20.03
N LEU A 534 5.84 20.49 -19.26
CA LEU A 534 4.55 20.19 -18.64
C LEU A 534 4.36 20.93 -17.30
N GLY A 535 5.39 20.93 -16.46
CA GLY A 535 5.35 21.50 -15.11
C GLY A 535 5.43 23.02 -15.06
N GLN A 536 6.44 23.61 -15.72
CA GLN A 536 6.75 25.04 -15.61
C GLN A 536 6.09 25.88 -16.73
N THR A 537 6.05 25.36 -17.96
CA THR A 537 5.60 26.13 -19.14
C THR A 537 4.07 26.07 -19.32
N LEU A 538 3.45 24.94 -18.98
CA LEU A 538 2.01 24.71 -19.20
C LEU A 538 1.14 24.92 -17.96
N SER A 539 1.70 25.12 -16.75
CA SER A 539 0.90 25.40 -15.55
C SER A 539 -0.07 26.58 -15.70
N PRO A 540 0.24 27.69 -16.43
CA PRO A 540 -0.72 28.78 -16.60
C PRO A 540 -2.02 28.37 -17.31
N PHE A 541 -2.02 27.28 -18.09
CA PHE A 541 -3.24 26.74 -18.71
C PHE A 541 -4.13 25.98 -17.70
N GLY A 542 -3.58 25.58 -16.55
CA GLY A 542 -4.33 25.05 -15.40
C GLY A 542 -4.84 26.12 -14.43
N GLY A 543 -4.50 27.40 -14.66
CA GLY A 543 -4.92 28.53 -13.82
C GLY A 543 -3.88 29.00 -12.81
N ASP A 544 -2.78 28.25 -12.61
CA ASP A 544 -1.75 28.52 -11.60
C ASP A 544 -0.41 28.95 -12.25
N GLN A 545 0.28 29.92 -11.64
CA GLN A 545 1.62 30.31 -12.05
C GLN A 545 2.67 29.49 -11.28
N ARG A 546 3.71 29.05 -11.99
CA ARG A 546 4.91 28.45 -11.38
C ARG A 546 6.15 29.14 -11.92
N VAL A 547 7.13 29.35 -11.04
CA VAL A 547 8.47 29.84 -11.41
C VAL A 547 9.48 28.72 -11.28
N SER A 548 10.54 28.74 -12.09
CA SER A 548 11.59 27.73 -11.96
C SER A 548 12.41 28.01 -10.70
N PRO A 549 12.66 27.02 -9.83
CA PRO A 549 13.58 27.21 -8.71
C PRO A 549 15.04 27.39 -9.16
N THR A 550 15.36 27.14 -10.44
CA THR A 550 16.67 27.42 -11.02
C THR A 550 16.85 28.86 -11.53
N ASP A 551 15.79 29.68 -11.50
CA ASP A 551 15.91 31.09 -11.86
C ASP A 551 16.64 31.88 -10.76
N ASP A 552 17.66 32.67 -11.13
CA ASP A 552 18.48 33.42 -10.16
C ASP A 552 17.62 34.35 -9.27
N GLU A 553 16.52 34.88 -9.81
CA GLU A 553 15.60 35.76 -9.09
C GLU A 553 14.85 35.05 -7.95
N TRP A 554 14.64 33.72 -8.05
CA TRP A 554 13.98 32.95 -7.00
C TRP A 554 14.94 32.62 -5.84
N GLY A 555 16.25 32.50 -6.12
CA GLY A 555 17.30 32.57 -5.10
C GLY A 555 17.86 31.24 -4.58
N ALA A 556 17.58 30.10 -5.23
CA ALA A 556 18.20 28.82 -4.88
C ALA A 556 19.72 28.80 -5.19
N LYS A 557 20.44 27.85 -4.59
CA LYS A 557 21.80 27.47 -4.98
C LYS A 557 21.71 26.43 -6.09
N VAL A 558 22.01 26.83 -7.32
CA VAL A 558 21.81 25.97 -8.49
C VAL A 558 23.09 25.21 -8.83
N PHE A 559 22.99 23.90 -9.02
CA PHE A 559 24.10 23.03 -9.45
C PHE A 559 23.72 22.27 -10.73
N SER A 560 24.71 21.67 -11.38
CA SER A 560 24.50 20.93 -12.63
C SER A 560 24.24 19.44 -12.39
N SER A 561 23.31 18.86 -13.17
CA SER A 561 23.11 17.41 -13.28
C SER A 561 23.51 16.85 -14.65
N ASP A 562 24.03 17.66 -15.59
CA ASP A 562 24.29 17.25 -16.98
C ASP A 562 25.68 16.65 -17.24
N GLY A 563 26.45 16.42 -16.18
CA GLY A 563 27.87 16.09 -16.31
C GLY A 563 28.67 17.25 -16.94
N GLY A 564 30.00 17.14 -16.92
CA GLY A 564 30.88 18.20 -17.44
C GLY A 564 32.07 17.65 -18.22
N PRO A 565 32.61 18.40 -19.22
CA PRO A 565 33.82 18.00 -19.93
C PRO A 565 35.00 17.85 -18.96
N GLY A 566 35.36 16.61 -18.62
CA GLY A 566 36.46 16.29 -17.69
C GLY A 566 36.02 15.94 -16.27
N GLN A 567 34.73 15.77 -16.01
CA GLN A 567 34.23 15.15 -14.78
C GLN A 567 34.10 13.64 -15.01
N ASP A 568 34.54 12.82 -14.05
CA ASP A 568 34.48 11.34 -14.11
C ASP A 568 33.06 10.80 -13.83
N GLN A 569 32.04 11.67 -13.75
CA GLN A 569 30.66 11.38 -13.33
C GLN A 569 29.68 11.43 -14.52
N LEU A 570 28.66 10.60 -14.48
CA LEU A 570 27.66 10.45 -15.54
C LEU A 570 26.65 11.61 -15.55
N PRO A 571 26.15 12.02 -16.74
CA PRO A 571 25.10 13.01 -16.86
C PRO A 571 23.72 12.41 -16.58
N THR A 572 22.82 13.16 -15.97
CA THR A 572 21.39 12.85 -15.94
C THR A 572 20.80 13.12 -17.31
N THR A 573 20.06 12.16 -17.86
CA THR A 573 19.54 12.21 -19.24
C THR A 573 18.03 12.12 -19.33
N GLY A 574 17.33 11.97 -18.20
CA GLY A 574 15.87 11.93 -18.13
C GLY A 574 15.31 12.63 -16.90
N HIS A 575 14.01 12.39 -16.63
CA HIS A 575 13.26 13.04 -15.56
C HIS A 575 13.25 12.23 -14.25
N MET A 576 13.32 10.91 -14.32
CA MET A 576 13.12 9.99 -13.20
C MET A 576 14.29 10.00 -12.22
N GLY A 577 14.07 9.47 -11.02
CA GLY A 577 15.17 9.19 -10.08
C GLY A 577 16.11 8.13 -10.65
N VAL A 578 15.53 7.03 -11.15
CA VAL A 578 16.19 6.00 -11.95
C VAL A 578 15.50 5.91 -13.31
N GLU A 579 16.28 5.95 -14.39
CA GLU A 579 15.79 5.89 -15.76
C GLU A 579 15.85 4.46 -16.31
N PRO A 580 14.79 3.99 -17.00
CA PRO A 580 14.86 2.75 -17.78
C PRO A 580 15.99 2.81 -18.84
N HIS A 581 16.20 4.00 -19.42
CA HIS A 581 17.20 4.26 -20.45
C HIS A 581 17.96 5.57 -20.19
N GLY A 582 19.28 5.46 -20.01
CA GLY A 582 20.14 6.60 -19.71
C GLY A 582 20.50 6.66 -18.23
N ASN A 583 20.59 7.85 -17.65
CA ASN A 583 20.76 8.00 -16.21
C ASN A 583 19.76 8.98 -15.58
N GLY A 584 19.10 8.57 -14.49
CA GLY A 584 18.23 9.42 -13.68
C GLY A 584 18.97 10.35 -12.72
N TYR A 585 18.22 11.13 -11.93
CA TYR A 585 18.80 12.08 -10.96
C TYR A 585 19.44 11.42 -9.74
N THR A 586 19.00 10.23 -9.36
CA THR A 586 19.49 9.50 -8.18
C THR A 586 20.24 8.23 -8.57
N GLU A 587 20.58 8.05 -9.84
CA GLU A 587 21.34 6.89 -10.29
C GLU A 587 22.80 6.93 -9.81
N PRO A 588 23.41 5.76 -9.51
CA PRO A 588 24.80 5.68 -9.11
C PRO A 588 25.75 6.31 -10.14
N ASP A 589 26.88 6.84 -9.66
CA ASP A 589 27.92 7.49 -10.46
C ASP A 589 27.50 8.77 -11.21
N THR A 590 26.25 9.24 -11.06
CA THR A 590 25.79 10.49 -11.66
C THR A 590 26.30 11.72 -10.89
N MET A 591 26.51 12.81 -11.62
CA MET A 591 26.87 14.11 -11.02
C MET A 591 25.75 14.62 -10.10
N SER A 592 24.49 14.34 -10.47
CA SER A 592 23.32 14.68 -9.68
C SER A 592 23.34 14.00 -8.31
N LEU A 593 23.38 12.66 -8.26
CA LEU A 593 23.39 11.93 -6.99
C LEU A 593 24.57 12.34 -6.11
N ASN A 594 25.76 12.49 -6.70
CA ASN A 594 26.93 12.92 -5.94
C ASN A 594 26.76 14.31 -5.32
N SER A 595 26.20 15.26 -6.07
CA SER A 595 25.94 16.62 -5.56
C SER A 595 24.84 16.62 -4.49
N ILE A 596 23.75 15.89 -4.73
CA ILE A 596 22.66 15.69 -3.77
C ILE A 596 23.23 15.13 -2.45
N ALA A 597 23.95 14.00 -2.50
CA ALA A 597 24.54 13.38 -1.31
C ALA A 597 25.52 14.31 -0.58
N THR A 598 26.34 15.06 -1.33
CA THR A 598 27.28 16.06 -0.75
C THR A 598 26.53 17.14 0.03
N ILE A 599 25.40 17.63 -0.50
CA ILE A 599 24.54 18.61 0.19
C ILE A 599 23.91 17.98 1.44
N LEU A 600 23.33 16.79 1.31
CA LEU A 600 22.66 16.07 2.40
C LEU A 600 23.62 15.70 3.54
N ASP A 601 24.92 15.54 3.26
CA ASP A 601 25.96 15.36 4.29
C ASP A 601 26.39 16.68 4.97
N GLY A 602 25.82 17.81 4.57
CA GLY A 602 26.14 19.14 5.10
C GLY A 602 27.34 19.82 4.43
N ASN A 603 27.79 19.30 3.29
CA ASN A 603 28.94 19.80 2.55
C ASN A 603 28.54 20.58 1.28
N GLY A 604 27.33 21.15 1.23
CA GLY A 604 26.83 21.87 0.06
C GLY A 604 27.73 23.02 -0.44
N HIS A 605 28.58 23.57 0.43
CA HIS A 605 29.61 24.56 0.06
C HIS A 605 30.75 24.00 -0.82
N GLU A 606 30.88 22.67 -0.93
CA GLU A 606 31.82 21.98 -1.82
C GLU A 606 31.23 21.73 -3.21
N VAL A 607 29.90 21.88 -3.37
CA VAL A 607 29.22 21.70 -4.66
C VAL A 607 29.51 22.89 -5.58
N GLU A 608 29.89 22.59 -6.82
CA GLU A 608 30.09 23.60 -7.85
C GLU A 608 28.74 24.17 -8.31
N LEU A 609 28.49 25.43 -7.97
CA LEU A 609 27.29 26.15 -8.37
C LEU A 609 27.44 26.73 -9.78
N ILE A 610 26.34 26.69 -10.54
CA ILE A 610 26.21 27.29 -11.87
C ILE A 610 25.35 28.54 -11.81
N ASP A 611 25.59 29.50 -12.72
CA ASP A 611 24.80 30.73 -12.83
C ASP A 611 23.71 30.62 -13.91
N GLN A 612 22.73 31.53 -13.89
CA GLN A 612 21.64 31.56 -14.87
C GLN A 612 22.11 31.71 -16.32
N SER A 613 23.31 32.24 -16.59
CA SER A 613 23.79 32.35 -17.98
C SER A 613 24.05 30.98 -18.62
N TRP A 614 24.38 29.97 -17.81
CA TRP A 614 24.46 28.59 -18.24
C TRP A 614 23.06 28.01 -18.60
N TRP A 615 22.00 28.49 -17.95
CA TRP A 615 20.61 28.14 -18.20
C TRP A 615 19.96 28.92 -19.36
N ASP A 616 20.35 30.18 -19.55
CA ASP A 616 19.87 30.99 -20.67
C ASP A 616 20.46 30.46 -21.99
N ASP A 617 21.74 30.05 -21.99
CA ASP A 617 22.35 29.29 -23.10
C ASP A 617 21.61 27.97 -23.40
N LEU A 618 20.89 27.43 -22.41
CA LEU A 618 20.04 26.23 -22.54
C LEU A 618 18.62 26.51 -23.03
N ARG A 619 18.05 27.67 -22.67
CA ARG A 619 16.72 28.11 -23.12
C ARG A 619 16.74 28.75 -24.52
N GLU A 620 17.88 29.25 -24.99
CA GLU A 620 18.01 29.87 -26.32
C GLU A 620 18.06 28.86 -27.50
N ASP A 621 18.23 27.55 -27.27
CA ASP A 621 18.18 26.54 -28.35
C ASP A 621 17.50 25.19 -27.98
N PRO A 622 16.20 25.16 -27.63
CA PRO A 622 15.47 23.93 -27.30
C PRO A 622 14.83 23.24 -28.54
N VAL A 623 14.79 23.92 -29.68
CA VAL A 623 14.14 23.45 -30.92
C VAL A 623 14.93 22.34 -31.65
N PRO A 624 16.27 22.29 -31.65
CA PRO A 624 17.02 21.24 -32.33
C PRO A 624 16.92 19.87 -31.67
N ILE A 625 16.67 19.73 -30.36
CA ILE A 625 16.66 18.40 -29.71
C ILE A 625 15.44 17.58 -30.14
N ILE A 626 14.26 18.22 -30.19
CA ILE A 626 13.02 17.64 -30.69
C ILE A 626 13.10 17.37 -32.22
N MET A 627 13.81 18.22 -32.96
CA MET A 627 13.89 18.11 -34.43
C MET A 627 15.08 17.29 -34.97
N GLU A 628 16.16 17.08 -34.21
CA GLU A 628 17.36 16.35 -34.66
C GLU A 628 17.44 14.93 -34.11
N GLN A 629 16.78 14.59 -32.99
CA GLN A 629 16.76 13.22 -32.44
C GLN A 629 15.36 12.63 -32.15
N PRO A 630 14.38 12.71 -33.08
CA PRO A 630 13.08 12.05 -32.91
C PRO A 630 13.25 10.53 -32.69
N HIS A 631 14.30 9.95 -33.26
CA HIS A 631 14.63 8.53 -33.08
C HIS A 631 15.08 8.19 -31.66
N ALA A 632 15.73 9.08 -30.90
CA ALA A 632 16.15 8.75 -29.52
C ALA A 632 14.96 8.69 -28.56
N TRP A 633 13.94 9.55 -28.77
CA TRP A 633 12.68 9.52 -28.03
C TRP A 633 11.85 8.28 -28.40
N VAL A 634 11.78 7.94 -29.69
CA VAL A 634 11.14 6.73 -30.20
C VAL A 634 11.87 5.47 -29.71
N ASP A 635 13.20 5.45 -29.70
CA ASP A 635 14.01 4.33 -29.24
C ASP A 635 13.85 4.13 -27.72
N ALA A 636 13.72 5.20 -26.92
CA ALA A 636 13.44 5.10 -25.48
C ALA A 636 12.06 4.48 -25.20
N HIS A 637 11.02 4.91 -25.92
CA HIS A 637 9.66 4.37 -25.73
C HIS A 637 9.46 3.01 -26.43
N GLN A 638 10.26 2.67 -27.44
CA GLN A 638 10.37 1.30 -27.97
C GLN A 638 10.97 0.34 -26.94
N ASN A 639 11.92 0.81 -26.15
CA ASN A 639 12.50 0.00 -25.08
C ASN A 639 11.56 -0.08 -23.84
N ASP A 640 10.71 0.92 -23.59
CA ASP A 640 9.61 0.82 -22.61
C ASP A 640 8.55 -0.21 -23.06
N ALA A 641 8.20 -0.22 -24.35
CA ALA A 641 7.33 -1.23 -24.93
C ALA A 641 7.96 -2.64 -24.86
N GLN A 642 9.28 -2.74 -25.11
CA GLN A 642 10.01 -3.99 -24.92
C GLN A 642 10.04 -4.42 -23.45
N SER A 643 10.17 -3.48 -22.50
CA SER A 643 10.10 -3.75 -21.06
C SER A 643 8.70 -4.20 -20.62
N TRP A 644 7.63 -3.66 -21.23
CA TRP A 644 6.26 -4.13 -21.02
C TRP A 644 6.04 -5.54 -21.55
N VAL A 645 6.58 -5.86 -22.73
CA VAL A 645 6.59 -7.23 -23.30
C VAL A 645 7.36 -8.18 -22.38
N ASP A 646 8.55 -7.79 -21.91
CA ASP A 646 9.37 -8.58 -21.00
C ASP A 646 8.65 -8.81 -19.66
N GLY A 647 7.98 -7.78 -19.12
CA GLY A 647 7.15 -7.88 -17.91
C GLY A 647 5.93 -8.81 -18.08
N LYS A 648 5.26 -8.79 -19.24
CA LYS A 648 4.17 -9.74 -19.54
C LYS A 648 4.69 -11.16 -19.73
N GLN A 649 5.90 -11.31 -20.26
CA GLN A 649 6.57 -12.60 -20.35
C GLN A 649 6.94 -13.15 -18.98
N ASP A 650 7.37 -12.31 -18.04
CA ASP A 650 7.65 -12.68 -16.65
C ASP A 650 6.38 -13.00 -15.85
N GLU A 651 5.28 -12.26 -16.05
CA GLU A 651 3.96 -12.59 -15.50
C GLU A 651 3.48 -13.97 -15.98
N ALA A 652 3.65 -14.27 -17.27
CA ALA A 652 3.29 -15.53 -17.89
C ALA A 652 4.18 -16.69 -17.39
N ASN A 653 5.49 -16.48 -17.29
CA ASN A 653 6.43 -17.46 -16.72
C ASN A 653 6.09 -17.75 -15.25
N SER A 654 5.81 -16.70 -14.47
CA SER A 654 5.37 -16.84 -13.09
C SER A 654 4.02 -17.55 -12.97
N TRP A 655 3.10 -17.32 -13.92
CA TRP A 655 1.84 -18.06 -13.98
C TRP A 655 2.08 -19.54 -14.28
N ILE A 656 2.98 -19.86 -15.22
CA ILE A 656 3.40 -21.23 -15.53
C ILE A 656 3.99 -21.91 -14.28
N ASP A 657 4.92 -21.26 -13.59
CA ASP A 657 5.56 -21.80 -12.39
C ASP A 657 4.53 -22.06 -11.28
N ARG A 658 3.59 -21.13 -11.07
CA ARG A 658 2.45 -21.30 -10.16
C ARG A 658 1.53 -22.45 -10.57
N GLN A 659 1.30 -22.68 -11.87
CA GLN A 659 0.52 -23.83 -12.33
C GLN A 659 1.30 -25.15 -12.19
N GLN A 660 2.62 -25.14 -12.38
CA GLN A 660 3.51 -26.30 -12.18
C GLN A 660 3.56 -26.73 -10.71
N GLU A 661 3.58 -25.77 -9.78
CA GLU A 661 3.54 -26.03 -8.34
C GLU A 661 2.15 -26.48 -7.85
N ARG A 662 1.07 -25.97 -8.46
CA ARG A 662 -0.31 -26.25 -8.05
C ARG A 662 -0.90 -27.52 -8.68
N TRP A 663 -0.39 -27.99 -9.82
CA TRP A 663 -0.91 -29.15 -10.55
C TRP A 663 0.20 -30.11 -11.02
N TRP A 664 0.73 -30.95 -10.14
CA TRP A 664 1.41 -32.17 -10.60
C TRP A 664 0.37 -33.17 -11.13
N VAL A 665 0.02 -33.06 -12.41
CA VAL A 665 -0.81 -34.04 -13.15
C VAL A 665 0.06 -34.68 -14.24
N PRO A 666 0.26 -36.01 -14.24
CA PRO A 666 0.98 -36.67 -15.32
C PRO A 666 0.19 -36.53 -16.64
N ASN A 667 0.79 -35.87 -17.65
CA ASN A 667 0.38 -35.79 -19.07
C ASN A 667 -0.49 -34.61 -19.55
N ALA A 668 -0.38 -33.40 -19.00
CA ALA A 668 -0.83 -32.21 -19.74
C ALA A 668 0.19 -31.90 -20.89
N PRO A 669 -0.24 -31.65 -22.14
CA PRO A 669 0.68 -31.35 -23.23
C PRO A 669 1.29 -29.95 -23.02
N ILE A 670 2.59 -29.90 -22.73
CA ILE A 670 3.39 -28.67 -22.58
C ILE A 670 3.17 -27.71 -23.77
N ASP A 671 3.05 -28.27 -24.98
CA ASP A 671 2.81 -27.56 -26.23
C ASP A 671 1.55 -26.66 -26.20
N TRP A 672 0.49 -27.03 -25.47
CA TRP A 672 -0.76 -26.24 -25.44
C TRP A 672 -0.65 -24.96 -24.59
N VAL A 673 0.17 -24.99 -23.53
CA VAL A 673 0.43 -23.82 -22.70
C VAL A 673 1.42 -22.90 -23.40
N GLN A 674 2.45 -23.47 -24.05
CA GLN A 674 3.39 -22.74 -24.88
C GLN A 674 2.68 -22.02 -26.04
N ASP A 675 1.80 -22.70 -26.78
CA ASP A 675 1.04 -22.09 -27.89
C ASP A 675 0.17 -20.89 -27.45
N ARG A 676 -0.30 -20.86 -26.19
CA ARG A 676 -1.08 -19.74 -25.64
C ARG A 676 -0.22 -18.61 -25.11
N VAL A 677 0.97 -18.92 -24.59
CA VAL A 677 1.97 -17.92 -24.24
C VAL A 677 2.50 -17.26 -25.50
N ASP A 678 2.84 -18.04 -26.52
CA ASP A 678 3.28 -17.54 -27.83
C ASP A 678 2.18 -16.67 -28.45
N ALA A 679 0.90 -17.07 -28.39
CA ALA A 679 -0.20 -16.24 -28.88
C ALA A 679 -0.43 -14.95 -28.06
N ALA A 680 -0.24 -14.97 -26.74
CA ALA A 680 -0.37 -13.78 -25.89
C ALA A 680 0.82 -12.82 -26.05
N VAL A 681 2.02 -13.36 -26.28
CA VAL A 681 3.23 -12.59 -26.61
C VAL A 681 3.10 -12.00 -28.01
N ASP A 682 2.59 -12.75 -28.99
CA ASP A 682 2.33 -12.26 -30.35
C ASP A 682 1.25 -11.15 -30.37
N ASP A 683 0.16 -11.30 -29.61
CA ASP A 683 -0.88 -10.26 -29.47
C ASP A 683 -0.33 -9.03 -28.75
N ALA A 684 0.44 -9.20 -27.67
CA ALA A 684 1.09 -8.10 -26.94
C ALA A 684 2.14 -7.37 -27.80
N GLN A 685 2.95 -8.10 -28.56
CA GLN A 685 3.89 -7.51 -29.53
C GLN A 685 3.15 -6.77 -30.64
N SER A 686 2.03 -7.30 -31.13
CA SER A 686 1.21 -6.62 -32.12
C SER A 686 0.58 -5.33 -31.56
N ASP A 687 0.10 -5.33 -30.31
CA ASP A 687 -0.47 -4.14 -29.66
C ASP A 687 0.60 -3.11 -29.32
N ALA A 688 1.81 -3.55 -28.93
CA ALA A 688 2.96 -2.69 -28.71
C ALA A 688 3.48 -2.07 -30.02
N ASP A 689 3.60 -2.86 -31.10
CA ASP A 689 3.96 -2.37 -32.43
C ASP A 689 2.92 -1.37 -32.95
N GLN A 690 1.63 -1.64 -32.74
CA GLN A 690 0.52 -0.74 -33.08
C GLN A 690 0.57 0.56 -32.26
N TRP A 691 0.85 0.48 -30.95
CA TRP A 691 0.99 1.64 -30.07
C TRP A 691 2.20 2.50 -30.46
N VAL A 692 3.33 1.89 -30.80
CA VAL A 692 4.53 2.57 -31.32
C VAL A 692 4.23 3.23 -32.66
N ASP A 693 3.58 2.54 -33.59
CA ASP A 693 3.20 3.07 -34.91
C ASP A 693 2.22 4.23 -34.81
N ASP A 694 1.22 4.15 -33.93
CA ASP A 694 0.22 5.20 -33.69
C ASP A 694 0.87 6.42 -33.02
N ARG A 695 1.76 6.21 -32.04
CA ARG A 695 2.49 7.29 -31.37
C ARG A 695 3.52 7.94 -32.28
N GLN A 696 4.18 7.16 -33.12
CA GLN A 696 5.08 7.65 -34.16
C GLN A 696 4.30 8.48 -35.20
N GLN A 697 3.13 8.04 -35.64
CA GLN A 697 2.25 8.83 -36.52
C GLN A 697 1.72 10.10 -35.86
N ASP A 698 1.39 10.06 -34.57
CA ASP A 698 0.95 11.23 -33.81
C ASP A 698 2.06 12.25 -33.61
N LEU A 699 3.30 11.80 -33.42
CA LEU A 699 4.48 12.65 -33.27
C LEU A 699 4.99 13.17 -34.60
N GLU A 700 4.97 12.35 -35.65
CA GLU A 700 5.19 12.81 -37.02
C GLU A 700 4.12 13.85 -37.38
N GLY A 701 2.85 13.63 -37.00
CA GLY A 701 1.75 14.59 -37.17
C GLY A 701 1.84 15.83 -36.28
N LEU A 702 2.33 15.73 -35.05
CA LEU A 702 2.60 16.87 -34.15
C LEU A 702 3.84 17.66 -34.59
N ALA A 703 4.87 16.99 -35.10
CA ALA A 703 6.03 17.60 -35.71
C ALA A 703 5.66 18.26 -37.04
N GLU A 704 4.80 17.67 -37.86
CA GLU A 704 4.31 18.26 -39.11
C GLU A 704 3.37 19.45 -38.83
N ARG A 705 2.49 19.35 -37.82
CA ARG A 705 1.64 20.47 -37.36
C ARG A 705 2.46 21.57 -36.69
N GLY A 706 3.49 21.24 -35.90
CA GLY A 706 4.40 22.18 -35.27
C GLY A 706 5.36 22.83 -36.28
N VAL A 707 5.86 22.09 -37.26
CA VAL A 707 6.68 22.61 -38.37
C VAL A 707 5.83 23.44 -39.33
N ASN A 708 4.59 23.07 -39.62
CA ASN A 708 3.69 23.91 -40.42
C ASN A 708 3.25 25.14 -39.62
N TRP A 709 2.94 25.01 -38.33
CA TRP A 709 2.66 26.15 -37.46
C TRP A 709 3.86 27.11 -37.36
N VAL A 710 5.09 26.62 -37.12
CA VAL A 710 6.29 27.48 -37.13
C VAL A 710 6.59 28.03 -38.53
N ARG A 711 6.48 27.24 -39.60
CA ARG A 711 6.81 27.68 -40.96
C ARG A 711 5.76 28.65 -41.55
N GLU A 712 4.50 28.57 -41.12
CA GLU A 712 3.39 29.45 -41.51
C GLU A 712 3.27 30.67 -40.58
N THR A 713 3.58 30.54 -39.29
CA THR A 713 3.40 31.61 -38.28
C THR A 713 4.65 32.49 -38.10
N TRP A 714 5.86 31.97 -38.30
CA TRP A 714 7.11 32.68 -37.98
C TRP A 714 7.46 33.88 -38.91
N PRO A 715 7.05 33.92 -40.20
CA PRO A 715 7.18 35.12 -41.03
C PRO A 715 6.09 36.19 -40.80
N GLU A 716 4.97 35.81 -40.15
CA GLU A 716 3.78 36.67 -39.99
C GLU A 716 3.64 37.31 -38.61
N VAL A 717 4.41 36.93 -37.57
CA VAL A 717 4.19 37.49 -36.21
C VAL A 717 4.95 38.80 -35.92
N ILE A 718 5.94 39.19 -36.74
CA ILE A 718 6.60 40.50 -36.55
C ILE A 718 5.65 41.69 -36.84
N PRO A 719 4.75 41.66 -37.85
CA PRO A 719 3.84 42.79 -38.11
C PRO A 719 2.54 42.81 -37.28
N TYR A 720 2.14 41.73 -36.60
CA TYR A 720 0.81 41.64 -35.95
C TYR A 720 0.77 42.21 -34.53
N GLY A 721 1.91 42.35 -33.84
CA GLY A 721 1.97 43.09 -32.57
C GLY A 721 1.68 44.59 -32.73
N GLU A 722 2.02 45.19 -33.89
CA GLU A 722 1.69 46.59 -34.20
C GLU A 722 0.28 46.72 -34.81
N GLN A 723 -0.23 45.71 -35.53
CA GLN A 723 -1.57 45.77 -36.15
C GLN A 723 -2.73 45.43 -35.20
N LEU A 724 -2.51 44.65 -34.14
CA LEU A 724 -3.50 44.45 -33.07
C LEU A 724 -3.77 45.75 -32.28
N TYR A 725 -2.78 46.64 -32.22
CA TYR A 725 -2.91 47.98 -31.65
C TYR A 725 -3.72 48.93 -32.58
N ASP A 726 -3.52 48.83 -33.90
CA ASP A 726 -4.22 49.67 -34.89
C ASP A 726 -5.64 49.17 -35.23
N ALA A 727 -5.90 47.86 -35.20
CA ALA A 727 -7.22 47.28 -35.48
C ALA A 727 -8.25 47.56 -34.36
N PHE A 728 -7.77 47.77 -33.13
CA PHE A 728 -8.59 48.24 -32.01
C PHE A 728 -8.99 49.73 -32.17
N GLU A 729 -8.27 50.51 -33.00
CA GLU A 729 -8.61 51.91 -33.32
C GLU A 729 -9.58 52.07 -34.52
N GLU A 730 -9.68 51.10 -35.44
CA GLU A 730 -10.43 51.27 -36.71
C GLU A 730 -11.60 50.29 -36.99
N GLY A 731 -12.16 49.60 -35.98
CA GLY A 731 -13.56 49.11 -36.01
C GLY A 731 -13.94 48.01 -37.04
N GLY A 732 -13.07 47.02 -37.27
CA GLY A 732 -13.22 46.01 -38.35
C GLY A 732 -13.78 44.62 -38.01
N LEU A 733 -14.44 44.41 -36.87
CA LEU A 733 -14.98 43.08 -36.46
C LEU A 733 -15.95 42.37 -37.43
N PRO A 734 -16.81 43.06 -38.23
CA PRO A 734 -17.80 42.39 -39.07
C PRO A 734 -17.20 41.57 -40.23
N THR A 735 -16.03 41.96 -40.74
CA THR A 735 -15.41 41.30 -41.90
C THR A 735 -14.71 39.99 -41.52
N PHE A 736 -14.27 39.87 -40.27
CA PHE A 736 -13.68 38.65 -39.73
C PHE A 736 -14.72 37.53 -39.58
N VAL A 737 -15.92 37.86 -39.08
CA VAL A 737 -17.02 36.90 -38.87
C VAL A 737 -17.57 36.35 -40.19
N GLU A 738 -17.72 37.17 -41.23
CA GLU A 738 -18.19 36.71 -42.56
C GLU A 738 -17.19 35.74 -43.23
N THR A 739 -15.89 35.93 -42.99
CA THR A 739 -14.83 35.10 -43.59
C THR A 739 -14.79 33.72 -42.93
N THR A 740 -14.84 33.68 -41.60
CA THR A 740 -14.87 32.42 -40.82
C THR A 740 -16.14 31.60 -41.08
N GLN A 741 -17.28 32.24 -41.33
CA GLN A 741 -18.53 31.54 -41.69
C GLN A 741 -18.49 30.89 -43.08
N GLN A 742 -17.72 31.44 -44.02
CA GLN A 742 -17.60 30.90 -45.36
C GLN A 742 -16.67 29.68 -45.39
N ASP A 743 -15.55 29.72 -44.67
CA ASP A 743 -14.58 28.62 -44.60
C ASP A 743 -15.17 27.37 -43.91
N LEU A 744 -16.07 27.56 -42.94
CA LEU A 744 -16.81 26.47 -42.29
C LEU A 744 -17.81 25.79 -43.23
N ARG A 745 -18.48 26.54 -44.13
CA ARG A 745 -19.41 25.95 -45.12
C ARG A 745 -18.66 25.13 -46.17
N ASP A 746 -17.55 25.66 -46.67
CA ASP A 746 -16.75 25.00 -47.70
C ASP A 746 -16.13 23.69 -47.18
N THR A 747 -15.85 23.60 -45.88
CA THR A 747 -15.35 22.38 -45.22
C THR A 747 -16.44 21.31 -45.04
N VAL A 748 -17.69 21.71 -44.84
CA VAL A 748 -18.85 20.81 -44.69
C VAL A 748 -19.24 20.20 -46.05
N ASP A 749 -19.28 21.01 -47.11
CA ASP A 749 -19.55 20.55 -48.47
C ASP A 749 -18.52 19.50 -48.92
N SER A 750 -17.25 19.67 -48.54
CA SER A 750 -16.18 18.71 -48.83
C SER A 750 -16.35 17.36 -48.12
N ARG A 751 -17.01 17.29 -46.96
CA ARG A 751 -17.25 16.03 -46.23
C ARG A 751 -18.47 15.28 -46.75
N GLN A 752 -19.49 16.00 -47.22
CA GLN A 752 -20.65 15.40 -47.89
C GLN A 752 -20.26 14.63 -49.16
N ASP A 753 -19.36 15.20 -49.97
CA ASP A 753 -18.87 14.56 -51.19
C ASP A 753 -18.10 13.26 -50.91
N SER A 754 -17.33 13.22 -49.80
CA SER A 754 -16.55 12.03 -49.39
C SER A 754 -17.40 10.88 -48.84
N ILE A 755 -18.52 11.21 -48.16
CA ILE A 755 -19.48 10.22 -47.67
C ILE A 755 -20.27 9.63 -48.86
N GLN A 756 -20.68 10.46 -49.82
CA GLN A 756 -21.37 9.98 -51.02
C GLN A 756 -20.47 9.07 -51.89
N GLU A 757 -19.18 9.38 -51.99
CA GLU A 757 -18.18 8.54 -52.67
C GLU A 757 -17.98 7.18 -51.99
N SER A 758 -18.05 7.14 -50.65
CA SER A 758 -17.98 5.91 -49.87
C SER A 758 -19.22 5.02 -50.05
N VAL A 759 -20.42 5.62 -50.15
CA VAL A 759 -21.69 4.93 -50.44
C VAL A 759 -21.70 4.33 -51.86
N ASP A 760 -21.22 5.09 -52.84
CA ASP A 760 -21.14 4.65 -54.25
C ASP A 760 -20.11 3.51 -54.45
N THR A 761 -19.03 3.53 -53.67
CA THR A 761 -18.03 2.46 -53.62
C THR A 761 -18.61 1.18 -53.01
N TRP A 762 -19.38 1.31 -51.93
CA TRP A 762 -20.02 0.17 -51.27
C TRP A 762 -21.10 -0.52 -52.14
N GLN A 763 -21.77 0.24 -53.02
CA GLN A 763 -22.73 -0.29 -53.99
C GLN A 763 -22.07 -1.05 -55.16
N GLN A 764 -20.83 -0.72 -55.53
CA GLN A 764 -20.13 -1.31 -56.68
C GLN A 764 -19.46 -2.66 -56.39
N GLU A 765 -19.11 -2.98 -55.14
CA GLU A 765 -18.31 -4.17 -54.79
C GLU A 765 -19.12 -5.45 -54.50
N ARG A 766 -20.43 -5.45 -54.76
CA ARG A 766 -21.35 -6.53 -54.37
C ARG A 766 -21.46 -7.65 -55.41
N TRP A 767 -20.52 -8.60 -55.43
CA TRP A 767 -20.54 -9.76 -56.34
C TRP A 767 -20.70 -11.15 -55.70
N TRP A 768 -21.09 -11.27 -54.42
CA TRP A 768 -21.21 -12.61 -53.80
C TRP A 768 -22.31 -12.86 -52.74
N VAL A 769 -23.39 -12.06 -52.67
CA VAL A 769 -24.55 -12.39 -51.81
C VAL A 769 -25.84 -12.51 -52.63
N PRO A 770 -26.28 -13.72 -52.98
CA PRO A 770 -27.63 -13.97 -53.48
C PRO A 770 -28.60 -14.11 -52.30
N ASP A 771 -29.67 -13.32 -52.30
CA ASP A 771 -30.92 -13.46 -51.49
C ASP A 771 -31.11 -12.61 -50.21
N ALA A 772 -30.52 -11.41 -50.10
CA ALA A 772 -31.00 -10.40 -49.13
C ALA A 772 -32.09 -9.50 -49.75
N PRO A 773 -33.26 -9.27 -49.10
CA PRO A 773 -34.30 -8.38 -49.62
C PRO A 773 -33.81 -6.93 -49.65
N VAL A 774 -33.81 -6.33 -50.85
CA VAL A 774 -33.24 -5.01 -51.16
C VAL A 774 -33.90 -3.87 -50.37
N ASP A 775 -35.20 -3.99 -50.08
CA ASP A 775 -35.99 -2.92 -49.47
C ASP A 775 -35.61 -2.67 -47.99
N TRP A 776 -35.13 -3.69 -47.27
CA TRP A 776 -34.79 -3.61 -45.84
C TRP A 776 -33.43 -2.91 -45.59
N LEU A 777 -32.52 -2.97 -46.55
CA LEU A 777 -31.21 -2.30 -46.44
C LEU A 777 -31.26 -0.85 -46.91
N GLN A 778 -32.17 -0.49 -47.82
CA GLN A 778 -32.40 0.90 -48.22
C GLN A 778 -33.03 1.72 -47.08
N GLU A 779 -34.08 1.21 -46.43
CA GLU A 779 -34.71 1.89 -45.28
C GLU A 779 -33.73 2.15 -44.12
N ARG A 780 -32.74 1.27 -43.94
CA ARG A 780 -31.76 1.36 -42.84
C ARG A 780 -30.55 2.22 -43.20
N GLY A 781 -30.20 2.31 -44.49
CA GLY A 781 -29.20 3.24 -45.00
C GLY A 781 -29.72 4.68 -44.95
N ASP A 782 -30.95 4.90 -45.40
CA ASP A 782 -31.60 6.22 -45.38
C ASP A 782 -31.79 6.71 -43.93
N SER A 783 -32.17 5.82 -43.00
CA SER A 783 -32.29 6.15 -41.56
C SER A 783 -30.96 6.48 -40.87
N VAL A 784 -29.82 5.97 -41.36
CA VAL A 784 -28.49 6.29 -40.80
C VAL A 784 -27.98 7.62 -41.37
N VAL A 785 -28.31 7.91 -42.64
CA VAL A 785 -27.98 9.21 -43.27
C VAL A 785 -28.82 10.34 -42.66
N ASP A 786 -30.12 10.12 -42.45
CA ASP A 786 -31.00 11.10 -41.80
C ASP A 786 -30.58 11.35 -40.34
N GLY A 787 -30.18 10.30 -39.60
CA GLY A 787 -29.67 10.44 -38.22
C GLY A 787 -28.34 11.18 -38.12
N LEU A 788 -27.42 10.96 -39.06
CA LEU A 788 -26.15 11.69 -39.13
C LEU A 788 -26.32 13.15 -39.57
N GLN A 789 -27.40 13.47 -40.30
CA GLN A 789 -27.76 14.86 -40.63
C GLN A 789 -28.38 15.59 -39.43
N ASP A 790 -29.26 14.92 -38.67
CA ASP A 790 -29.84 15.49 -37.44
C ASP A 790 -28.76 15.73 -36.37
N ASP A 791 -27.82 14.80 -36.16
CA ASP A 791 -26.71 14.94 -35.20
C ASP A 791 -25.74 16.07 -35.59
N LEU A 792 -25.56 16.31 -36.90
CA LEU A 792 -24.71 17.39 -37.41
C LEU A 792 -25.37 18.75 -37.27
N ASP A 793 -26.68 18.85 -37.52
CA ASP A 793 -27.45 20.07 -37.33
C ASP A 793 -27.53 20.46 -35.84
N ASP A 794 -27.69 19.48 -34.94
CA ASP A 794 -27.65 19.69 -33.49
C ASP A 794 -26.27 20.17 -33.01
N TRP A 795 -25.18 19.59 -33.55
CA TRP A 795 -23.82 20.04 -33.23
C TRP A 795 -23.53 21.47 -33.73
N ILE A 796 -24.05 21.85 -34.90
CA ILE A 796 -23.91 23.21 -35.44
C ILE A 796 -24.68 24.23 -34.59
N ASP A 797 -25.90 23.91 -34.16
CA ASP A 797 -26.70 24.78 -33.29
C ASP A 797 -26.07 24.93 -31.89
N GLU A 798 -25.47 23.86 -31.36
CA GLU A 798 -24.72 23.88 -30.10
C GLU A 798 -23.49 24.80 -30.19
N LYS A 799 -22.72 24.71 -31.28
CA LYS A 799 -21.53 25.55 -31.48
C LYS A 799 -21.86 27.00 -31.78
N GLN A 800 -22.97 27.30 -32.46
CA GLN A 800 -23.46 28.67 -32.60
C GLN A 800 -23.89 29.28 -31.27
N THR A 801 -24.49 28.49 -30.39
CA THR A 801 -24.92 28.94 -29.05
C THR A 801 -23.71 29.19 -28.14
N GLN A 802 -22.74 28.27 -28.09
CA GLN A 802 -21.50 28.44 -27.32
C GLN A 802 -20.66 29.64 -27.79
N LEU A 803 -20.67 29.93 -29.10
CA LEU A 803 -20.00 31.11 -29.64
C LEU A 803 -20.74 32.41 -29.27
N HIS A 804 -22.08 32.39 -29.22
CA HIS A 804 -22.87 33.54 -28.79
C HIS A 804 -22.66 33.84 -27.29
N GLU A 805 -22.63 32.81 -26.45
CA GLU A 805 -22.40 32.91 -25.01
C GLU A 805 -20.99 33.41 -24.69
N LYS A 806 -19.95 32.89 -25.36
CA LYS A 806 -18.57 33.40 -25.20
C LYS A 806 -18.41 34.84 -25.66
N VAL A 807 -19.14 35.25 -26.71
CA VAL A 807 -19.13 36.65 -27.16
C VAL A 807 -19.82 37.55 -26.12
N GLU A 808 -20.94 37.13 -25.51
CA GLU A 808 -21.57 37.90 -24.43
C GLU A 808 -20.71 37.95 -23.15
N GLU A 809 -20.03 36.86 -22.78
CA GLU A 809 -19.11 36.77 -21.63
C GLU A 809 -17.86 37.65 -21.81
N MET A 810 -17.35 37.78 -23.04
CA MET A 810 -16.26 38.71 -23.36
C MET A 810 -16.68 40.20 -23.31
N PHE A 811 -17.98 40.51 -23.38
CA PHE A 811 -18.50 41.88 -23.31
C PHE A 811 -18.94 42.30 -21.90
N SER A 812 -19.09 41.38 -20.94
CA SER A 812 -19.43 41.65 -19.53
C SER A 812 -18.18 41.74 -18.66
#